data_AF-A0A7S1XHV0-F1
#
_entry.id   AF-A0A7S1XHV0-F1
#
_cell.length_a   1.000
_cell.length_b   1.000
_cell.length_c   1.000
_cell.angle_alpha   90.00
_cell.angle_beta   90.00
_cell.angle_gamma   90.00
#
_symmetry.space_group_name_H-M   'P 1'
#
loop_
_entity.id
_entity.type
_entity.pdbx_description
1 polymer ?
#
loop_
_entity_poly.entity_id
_entity_poly.type
_entity_poly.pdbx_seq_one_letter_code
_entity_poly.pdbx_strand_id
1 'polypeptide(L)'
;YARACQLNDENNRGEYGSLLAPYLCFGFISSAEVASKVLNAGRSMQDTTAFLKSLARREMGFNLVNSVADYDDYESVVPQEYRDALERAAHERDAAGNVAEISEEQWERGETPDPHWNAAQLEMVKLGRDLNTDRAFWCHRMIEMEANPARAFERALSLNMLVMLDALDPVVFHSIAEYFCKSAVEPAEQMKLSAADGALAQPNRPSMAAAPAASRGAVEARQMESNMWNALKASGVEDSRARLLNKCGAAPGGKFVLYWAQTAFRSTHNDALEVAKALAARAELPLVVADLVDLGQYQSFSKRHFVFHLEGVAELEEQLGLDGANFVFCVDPPDRAGLSLLGDPALGVKGLASEAWAIVTDRAHLQRSRELVELVLSAIDIAMIDVESRLLMPLEVLANPETLVEPDFSAFYERFNANIKRFAKSLPPQEVGLKQQVSTDLSVLGYHWEFEVHGAWSAKDWLAHESERDATLKACNIDISVADVTNAFKGGESNAKRLLNTFVSRVLFGYGRASEIHGEKNRKEYGSLLSPYLCFGFISPAEIAISVMRSGKSPEDTSSFLRNICKREYAFNQLYFNPSYDTYEGCVPAEVRHILSQRSSKYSYSDLEWERGTTHDQRWNTVQHELFFKGRDIVQDRRYWAQKIIEYEKDPANAFRLMCALNDKYMLDAGDAVSRYNITAAFLSASLGVQQVAAVEDSATMSSILEEEITQTGLVMAKVRQVNELGPRPSVEHGGSSQYVLYVANKTCRLQNNKAFELAKALANRANLPLIYLYVMDLYVFQRGSKRHVNFLLEGLAELKNSLLEIGVKLMFRVDPARYGEHGCGGVSILGLEEEEIVGFASRAWAVVTDRSHLRYGRSCAKRVAGFAGCSMVEVEARLMVPVEIVGNAAFGTLEEFGDRLFSSLGQFTKPLASNAVAIKASSRKLKLDVLGYQWDFMRGAAAQWHVGAWFEHSEMLGAVLRESGVNMNAVADTSVAATFGRGGENEARRALQEFVSERLRGHARGGKDGAFAKLFAHLAFDFNR
;
A
#
# COMPACT_ATOMS: atom_id res chain seq x y z
N TYR A 1 -43.62 29.58 -3.77
CA TYR A 1 -42.65 30.70 -3.61
C TYR A 1 -43.25 31.88 -2.84
N ALA A 2 -43.82 32.93 -3.46
CA ALA A 2 -44.24 34.16 -2.75
C ALA A 2 -45.13 33.94 -1.50
N ARG A 3 -46.10 33.02 -1.57
CA ARG A 3 -46.98 32.67 -0.44
C ARG A 3 -46.27 31.95 0.73
N ALA A 4 -45.09 31.39 0.50
CA ALA A 4 -44.24 30.80 1.55
C ALA A 4 -43.35 31.87 2.21
N CYS A 5 -42.93 32.91 1.47
CA CYS A 5 -42.24 34.06 2.06
C CYS A 5 -43.13 34.77 3.08
N GLN A 6 -44.38 35.07 2.72
CA GLN A 6 -45.34 35.76 3.60
C GLN A 6 -45.67 35.01 4.91
N LEU A 7 -45.48 33.68 4.97
CA LEU A 7 -45.68 32.89 6.19
C LEU A 7 -44.43 32.80 7.07
N ASN A 8 -43.25 33.16 6.55
CA ASN A 8 -41.98 33.12 7.29
C ASN A 8 -41.55 34.49 7.83
N ASP A 9 -42.04 35.60 7.27
CA ASP A 9 -41.68 36.96 7.71
C ASP A 9 -42.03 37.26 9.18
N GLU A 10 -43.08 36.65 9.74
CA GLU A 10 -43.56 36.92 11.12
C GLU A 10 -42.54 36.53 12.22
N ASN A 11 -41.55 35.67 11.93
CA ASN A 11 -40.55 35.20 12.90
C ASN A 11 -39.21 35.97 12.89
N ASN A 12 -39.05 36.95 11.99
CA ASN A 12 -38.03 38.03 12.07
C ASN A 12 -36.56 37.59 12.37
N ARG A 13 -36.11 36.44 11.83
CA ARG A 13 -34.72 35.95 12.00
C ARG A 13 -33.72 36.52 10.99
N GLY A 14 -34.18 37.13 9.90
CA GLY A 14 -33.37 37.47 8.71
C GLY A 14 -32.18 38.40 8.95
N GLU A 15 -32.17 39.20 10.03
CA GLU A 15 -31.14 40.21 10.31
C GLU A 15 -29.97 39.73 11.21
N TYR A 16 -30.08 38.56 11.85
CA TYR A 16 -29.25 38.21 13.02
C TYR A 16 -28.06 37.27 12.75
N GLY A 17 -27.82 36.89 11.50
CA GLY A 17 -26.71 36.01 11.09
C GLY A 17 -25.37 36.73 10.95
N SER A 18 -24.27 36.07 11.33
CA SER A 18 -22.90 36.63 11.21
C SER A 18 -22.34 36.60 9.79
N LEU A 19 -22.81 35.66 8.96
CA LEU A 19 -22.36 35.41 7.58
C LEU A 19 -20.89 34.99 7.41
N LEU A 20 -20.18 34.69 8.52
CA LEU A 20 -18.76 34.37 8.53
C LEU A 20 -18.42 32.92 8.18
N ALA A 21 -19.40 32.01 8.12
CA ALA A 21 -19.16 30.58 7.95
C ALA A 21 -18.42 30.23 6.63
N PRO A 22 -18.78 30.78 5.44
CA PRO A 22 -18.00 30.57 4.22
C PRO A 22 -16.56 31.11 4.31
N TYR A 23 -16.37 32.28 4.94
CA TYR A 23 -15.04 32.88 5.10
C TYR A 23 -14.14 32.08 6.06
N LEU A 24 -14.71 31.35 7.01
CA LEU A 24 -14.01 30.38 7.88
C LEU A 24 -13.75 29.04 7.15
N CYS A 25 -14.72 28.57 6.34
CA CYS A 25 -14.64 27.37 5.51
C CYS A 25 -13.48 27.44 4.50
N PHE A 26 -13.39 28.54 3.74
CA PHE A 26 -12.31 28.83 2.80
C PHE A 26 -11.09 29.51 3.45
N GLY A 27 -11.10 29.68 4.79
CA GLY A 27 -9.98 30.17 5.58
C GLY A 27 -9.46 31.56 5.22
N PHE A 28 -10.33 32.39 4.65
CA PHE A 28 -10.12 33.83 4.40
C PHE A 28 -10.06 34.64 5.71
N ILE A 29 -10.55 34.08 6.82
CA ILE A 29 -10.38 34.62 8.19
C ILE A 29 -10.19 33.48 9.20
N SER A 30 -9.63 33.75 10.39
CA SER A 30 -9.47 32.74 11.46
C SER A 30 -10.53 32.86 12.55
N SER A 31 -10.88 31.73 13.17
CA SER A 31 -11.61 31.69 14.45
C SER A 31 -11.00 32.64 15.48
N ALA A 32 -9.67 32.69 15.56
CA ALA A 32 -8.94 33.53 16.52
C ALA A 32 -9.03 35.04 16.25
N GLU A 33 -9.08 35.48 14.98
CA GLU A 33 -9.33 36.89 14.66
C GLU A 33 -10.79 37.25 14.97
N VAL A 34 -11.74 36.40 14.55
CA VAL A 34 -13.18 36.57 14.81
C VAL A 34 -13.46 36.64 16.31
N ALA A 35 -12.97 35.67 17.10
CA ALA A 35 -13.12 35.64 18.55
C ALA A 35 -12.49 36.87 19.22
N SER A 36 -11.27 37.26 18.81
CA SER A 36 -10.61 38.45 19.37
C SER A 36 -11.41 39.74 19.09
N LYS A 37 -11.94 39.94 17.87
CA LYS A 37 -12.80 41.11 17.60
C LYS A 37 -14.13 41.06 18.36
N VAL A 38 -14.72 39.89 18.54
CA VAL A 38 -16.00 39.72 19.27
C VAL A 38 -15.82 39.92 20.78
N LEU A 39 -14.72 39.44 21.37
CA LEU A 39 -14.33 39.74 22.77
C LEU A 39 -14.17 41.25 22.99
N ASN A 40 -13.46 41.93 22.08
CA ASN A 40 -13.18 43.37 22.15
C ASN A 40 -14.32 44.27 21.64
N ALA A 41 -15.50 43.72 21.33
CA ALA A 41 -16.61 44.44 20.70
C ALA A 41 -17.39 45.40 21.63
N GLY A 42 -17.15 45.35 22.94
CA GLY A 42 -17.92 46.14 23.92
C GLY A 42 -19.42 45.84 23.88
N ARG A 43 -19.79 44.55 23.79
CA ARG A 43 -21.18 44.06 23.71
C ARG A 43 -21.63 43.39 25.00
N SER A 44 -22.91 43.00 25.07
CA SER A 44 -23.45 42.35 26.26
C SER A 44 -22.77 41.00 26.49
N MET A 45 -22.59 40.63 27.77
CA MET A 45 -21.95 39.36 28.15
C MET A 45 -22.66 38.15 27.53
N GLN A 46 -24.00 38.21 27.44
CA GLN A 46 -24.86 37.17 26.90
C GLN A 46 -24.66 37.01 25.39
N ASP A 47 -24.66 38.11 24.62
CA ASP A 47 -24.44 38.10 23.17
C ASP A 47 -23.06 37.53 22.81
N THR A 48 -22.02 38.01 23.49
CA THR A 48 -20.64 37.58 23.27
C THR A 48 -20.46 36.09 23.60
N THR A 49 -21.06 35.62 24.69
CA THR A 49 -21.02 34.20 25.09
C THR A 49 -21.78 33.30 24.09
N ALA A 50 -22.96 33.72 23.62
CA ALA A 50 -23.74 32.95 22.64
C ALA A 50 -22.98 32.78 21.31
N PHE A 51 -22.29 33.83 20.85
CA PHE A 51 -21.45 33.73 19.67
C PHE A 51 -20.22 32.84 19.89
N LEU A 52 -19.55 32.94 21.05
CA LEU A 52 -18.41 32.07 21.36
C LEU A 52 -18.81 30.58 21.48
N LYS A 53 -20.00 30.25 22.02
CA LYS A 53 -20.55 28.88 21.96
C LYS A 53 -20.70 28.37 20.51
N SER A 54 -20.98 29.25 19.55
CA SER A 54 -21.10 28.91 18.13
C SER A 54 -19.72 28.64 17.47
N LEU A 55 -18.68 29.38 17.85
CA LEU A 55 -17.30 29.04 17.48
C LEU A 55 -16.84 27.72 18.14
N ALA A 56 -17.21 27.48 19.40
CA ALA A 56 -16.90 26.22 20.09
C ALA A 56 -17.51 25.01 19.38
N ARG A 57 -18.79 25.07 18.95
CA ARG A 57 -19.41 24.01 18.12
C ARG A 57 -18.64 23.78 16.81
N ARG A 58 -18.12 24.83 16.17
CA ARG A 58 -17.26 24.67 14.99
C ARG A 58 -15.98 23.89 15.30
N GLU A 59 -15.26 24.26 16.36
CA GLU A 59 -14.01 23.57 16.73
C GLU A 59 -14.27 22.15 17.27
N MET A 60 -15.46 21.88 17.81
CA MET A 60 -15.93 20.52 18.16
C MET A 60 -16.14 19.63 16.91
N GLY A 61 -16.57 20.21 15.78
CA GLY A 61 -16.59 19.51 14.49
C GLY A 61 -15.19 19.15 13.98
N PHE A 62 -14.20 20.01 14.22
CA PHE A 62 -12.80 19.67 13.96
C PHE A 62 -12.28 18.57 14.91
N ASN A 63 -12.79 18.49 16.15
CA ASN A 63 -12.52 17.34 17.04
C ASN A 63 -13.08 16.05 16.43
N LEU A 64 -14.37 16.01 16.08
CA LEU A 64 -15.03 14.83 15.51
C LEU A 64 -14.25 14.24 14.33
N VAL A 65 -13.93 15.03 13.30
CA VAL A 65 -13.24 14.52 12.09
C VAL A 65 -11.79 14.07 12.33
N ASN A 66 -11.19 14.37 13.49
CA ASN A 66 -9.88 13.87 13.92
C ASN A 66 -9.95 12.73 14.95
N SER A 67 -11.07 12.59 15.67
CA SER A 67 -11.32 11.48 16.61
C SER A 67 -11.99 10.27 15.95
N VAL A 68 -12.77 10.47 14.88
CA VAL A 68 -13.44 9.40 14.13
C VAL A 68 -12.76 9.28 12.75
N ALA A 69 -12.38 8.06 12.37
CA ALA A 69 -11.73 7.79 11.09
C ALA A 69 -12.68 8.08 9.92
N ASP A 70 -13.89 7.52 10.01
CA ASP A 70 -14.92 7.58 8.98
C ASP A 70 -16.08 8.48 9.40
N TYR A 71 -15.73 9.74 9.65
CA TYR A 71 -16.64 10.80 10.09
C TYR A 71 -17.74 11.17 9.08
N ASP A 72 -17.72 10.60 7.87
CA ASP A 72 -18.75 10.75 6.82
C ASP A 72 -19.60 9.48 6.61
N ASP A 73 -19.41 8.46 7.45
CA ASP A 73 -20.28 7.29 7.57
C ASP A 73 -21.26 7.42 8.75
N TYR A 74 -22.49 6.96 8.56
CA TYR A 74 -23.58 6.95 9.54
C TYR A 74 -23.25 6.06 10.75
N GLU A 75 -22.71 4.86 10.51
CA GLU A 75 -22.46 3.88 11.56
C GLU A 75 -21.38 4.34 12.56
N SER A 76 -20.43 5.12 12.06
CA SER A 76 -19.28 5.66 12.78
C SER A 76 -19.57 6.95 13.56
N VAL A 77 -20.56 7.75 13.16
CA VAL A 77 -20.90 9.03 13.84
C VAL A 77 -22.24 9.06 14.58
N VAL A 78 -23.11 8.06 14.37
CA VAL A 78 -24.35 7.91 15.16
C VAL A 78 -24.17 6.73 16.13
N PRO A 79 -24.15 6.96 17.45
CA PRO A 79 -23.99 5.88 18.43
C PRO A 79 -25.11 4.82 18.32
N GLN A 80 -24.77 3.55 18.59
CA GLN A 80 -25.65 2.39 18.37
C GLN A 80 -27.05 2.57 18.97
N GLU A 81 -27.14 3.10 20.20
CA GLU A 81 -28.43 3.34 20.89
C GLU A 81 -29.39 4.26 20.13
N TYR A 82 -28.87 5.16 19.29
CA TYR A 82 -29.65 6.02 18.39
C TYR A 82 -29.88 5.36 17.03
N ARG A 83 -28.96 4.51 16.56
CA ARG A 83 -29.12 3.74 15.31
C ARG A 83 -30.24 2.71 15.41
N ASP A 84 -30.19 1.87 16.45
CA ASP A 84 -31.23 0.87 16.74
C ASP A 84 -32.62 1.51 16.88
N ALA A 85 -32.66 2.78 17.29
CA ALA A 85 -33.86 3.58 17.46
C ALA A 85 -34.41 4.15 16.14
N LEU A 86 -33.53 4.70 15.30
CA LEU A 86 -33.88 5.18 13.96
C LEU A 86 -34.30 4.04 13.02
N GLU A 87 -33.60 2.91 13.07
CA GLU A 87 -33.80 1.76 12.19
C GLU A 87 -35.11 1.03 12.47
N ARG A 88 -35.46 0.81 13.75
CA ARG A 88 -36.79 0.28 14.12
C ARG A 88 -37.90 1.22 13.68
N ALA A 89 -37.76 2.53 13.94
CA ALA A 89 -38.77 3.51 13.53
C ALA A 89 -38.91 3.59 12.01
N ALA A 90 -37.83 3.40 11.24
CA ALA A 90 -37.87 3.36 9.78
C ALA A 90 -38.55 2.09 9.26
N HIS A 91 -38.23 0.91 9.81
CA HIS A 91 -38.91 -0.35 9.50
C HIS A 91 -40.41 -0.30 9.82
N GLU A 92 -40.82 0.37 10.90
CA GLU A 92 -42.23 0.62 11.23
C GLU A 92 -42.94 1.53 10.21
N ARG A 93 -42.25 2.56 9.68
CA ARG A 93 -42.78 3.42 8.60
C ARG A 93 -42.91 2.68 7.27
N ASP A 94 -41.92 1.88 6.92
CA ASP A 94 -41.87 1.10 5.68
C ASP A 94 -42.91 -0.04 5.67
N ALA A 95 -43.01 -0.81 6.76
CA ALA A 95 -44.04 -1.85 6.93
C ALA A 95 -45.48 -1.28 6.94
N ALA A 96 -45.65 0.00 7.27
CA ALA A 96 -46.92 0.71 7.19
C ALA A 96 -47.19 1.35 5.80
N GLY A 97 -46.27 1.23 4.84
CA GLY A 97 -46.39 1.77 3.48
C GLY A 97 -46.28 3.30 3.40
N ASN A 98 -45.65 3.95 4.38
CA ASN A 98 -45.60 5.42 4.48
C ASN A 98 -44.39 6.05 3.78
N VAL A 99 -43.48 5.26 3.19
CA VAL A 99 -42.29 5.76 2.48
C VAL A 99 -42.56 5.81 0.98
N ALA A 100 -42.17 6.91 0.34
CA ALA A 100 -42.27 7.08 -1.12
C ALA A 100 -40.88 6.96 -1.76
N GLU A 101 -40.80 6.32 -2.93
CA GLU A 101 -39.56 6.29 -3.72
C GLU A 101 -39.32 7.66 -4.37
N ILE A 102 -38.25 8.34 -3.95
CA ILE A 102 -37.88 9.69 -4.39
C ILE A 102 -36.48 9.63 -4.99
N SER A 103 -36.34 10.03 -6.26
CA SER A 103 -35.05 10.04 -6.96
C SER A 103 -34.13 11.17 -6.52
N GLU A 104 -32.82 11.00 -6.68
CA GLU A 104 -31.83 12.00 -6.26
C GLU A 104 -32.01 13.36 -6.96
N GLU A 105 -32.48 13.38 -8.22
CA GLU A 105 -32.84 14.64 -8.90
C GLU A 105 -34.00 15.38 -8.22
N GLN A 106 -35.00 14.67 -7.70
CA GLN A 106 -36.13 15.27 -6.98
C GLN A 106 -35.67 15.81 -5.61
N TRP A 107 -34.77 15.10 -4.95
CA TRP A 107 -34.14 15.58 -3.72
C TRP A 107 -33.31 16.85 -3.97
N GLU A 108 -32.48 16.90 -5.03
CA GLU A 108 -31.74 18.12 -5.40
C GLU A 108 -32.69 19.30 -5.65
N ARG A 109 -33.77 19.09 -6.42
CA ARG A 109 -34.72 20.14 -6.85
C ARG A 109 -35.70 20.60 -5.77
N GLY A 110 -35.91 19.83 -4.70
CA GLY A 110 -36.99 20.09 -3.75
C GLY A 110 -38.37 19.69 -4.30
N GLU A 111 -38.45 18.46 -4.83
CA GLU A 111 -39.64 17.86 -5.47
C GLU A 111 -40.10 16.60 -4.72
N THR A 112 -40.04 16.63 -3.39
CA THR A 112 -40.48 15.55 -2.47
C THR A 112 -41.98 15.68 -2.10
N PRO A 113 -42.59 14.69 -1.42
CA PRO A 113 -43.94 14.82 -0.87
C PRO A 113 -44.11 15.90 0.21
N ASP A 114 -43.03 16.37 0.86
CA ASP A 114 -43.09 17.36 1.94
C ASP A 114 -42.89 18.81 1.41
N PRO A 115 -43.93 19.66 1.41
CA PRO A 115 -43.82 21.02 0.88
C PRO A 115 -42.98 21.97 1.76
N HIS A 116 -42.76 21.65 3.03
CA HIS A 116 -41.91 22.43 3.94
C HIS A 116 -40.44 22.08 3.77
N TRP A 117 -40.12 20.79 3.61
CA TRP A 117 -38.77 20.34 3.24
C TRP A 117 -38.38 20.88 1.87
N ASN A 118 -39.27 20.81 0.88
CA ASN A 118 -39.06 21.40 -0.45
C ASN A 118 -38.76 22.90 -0.38
N ALA A 119 -39.46 23.65 0.47
CA ALA A 119 -39.22 25.08 0.66
C ALA A 119 -37.83 25.35 1.30
N ALA A 120 -37.43 24.54 2.29
CA ALA A 120 -36.11 24.60 2.91
C ALA A 120 -34.98 24.32 1.90
N GLN A 121 -35.14 23.25 1.12
CA GLN A 121 -34.20 22.87 0.05
C GLN A 121 -34.06 23.99 -0.98
N LEU A 122 -35.17 24.54 -1.49
CA LEU A 122 -35.15 25.65 -2.45
C LEU A 122 -34.57 26.96 -1.90
N GLU A 123 -34.70 27.22 -0.59
CA GLU A 123 -34.03 28.35 0.10
C GLU A 123 -32.50 28.15 0.09
N MET A 124 -32.02 27.00 0.56
CA MET A 124 -30.60 26.66 0.64
C MET A 124 -29.93 26.55 -0.74
N VAL A 125 -30.61 25.92 -1.71
CA VAL A 125 -30.23 25.91 -3.13
C VAL A 125 -30.02 27.35 -3.62
N LYS A 126 -31.01 28.24 -3.48
CA LYS A 126 -30.94 29.61 -4.00
C LYS A 126 -29.84 30.46 -3.34
N LEU A 127 -29.68 30.37 -2.03
CA LEU A 127 -28.87 31.32 -1.24
C LEU A 127 -27.48 30.80 -0.86
N GLY A 128 -27.27 29.48 -0.89
CA GLY A 128 -26.09 28.84 -0.32
C GLY A 128 -26.01 28.91 1.21
N ARG A 129 -27.15 29.22 1.86
CA ARG A 129 -27.32 29.30 3.31
C ARG A 129 -28.79 29.10 3.70
N ASP A 130 -29.00 28.76 4.96
CA ASP A 130 -30.25 28.79 5.69
C ASP A 130 -30.56 30.21 6.21
N LEU A 131 -31.82 30.66 6.06
CA LEU A 131 -32.34 31.88 6.71
C LEU A 131 -33.32 31.54 7.83
N ASN A 132 -34.32 30.70 7.52
CA ASN A 132 -35.53 30.55 8.33
C ASN A 132 -35.76 29.13 8.82
N THR A 133 -35.36 28.11 8.03
CA THR A 133 -35.52 26.70 8.40
C THR A 133 -34.32 26.18 9.19
N ASP A 134 -34.60 25.52 10.30
CA ASP A 134 -33.58 24.82 11.10
C ASP A 134 -33.01 23.64 10.30
N ARG A 135 -31.69 23.51 10.21
CA ARG A 135 -31.03 22.35 9.58
C ARG A 135 -31.40 21.04 10.29
N ALA A 136 -31.76 21.10 11.58
CA ALA A 136 -32.31 19.95 12.32
C ALA A 136 -33.66 19.49 11.76
N PHE A 137 -34.58 20.42 11.46
CA PHE A 137 -35.87 20.11 10.83
C PHE A 137 -35.67 19.52 9.42
N TRP A 138 -34.77 20.10 8.63
CA TRP A 138 -34.45 19.59 7.28
C TRP A 138 -33.88 18.17 7.29
N CYS A 139 -33.03 17.82 8.29
CA CYS A 139 -32.60 16.44 8.49
C CYS A 139 -33.73 15.54 8.99
N HIS A 140 -34.52 16.00 9.98
CA HIS A 140 -35.60 15.20 10.58
C HIS A 140 -36.66 14.77 9.57
N ARG A 141 -37.18 15.71 8.76
CA ARG A 141 -38.15 15.36 7.70
C ARG A 141 -37.56 14.45 6.62
N MET A 142 -36.25 14.52 6.37
CA MET A 142 -35.56 13.58 5.47
C MET A 142 -35.48 12.16 6.05
N ILE A 143 -35.21 12.03 7.35
CA ILE A 143 -35.21 10.75 8.08
C ILE A 143 -36.62 10.12 8.06
N GLU A 144 -37.67 10.91 8.19
CA GLU A 144 -39.05 10.41 8.10
C GLU A 144 -39.43 9.92 6.69
N MET A 145 -38.92 10.58 5.64
CA MET A 145 -39.25 10.33 4.22
C MET A 145 -38.38 9.26 3.52
N GLU A 146 -37.36 8.71 4.16
CA GLU A 146 -36.45 7.69 3.58
C GLU A 146 -36.51 6.40 4.41
N ALA A 147 -36.48 5.24 3.74
CA ALA A 147 -36.64 3.93 4.37
C ALA A 147 -35.37 3.48 5.13
N ASN A 148 -34.21 4.01 4.74
CA ASN A 148 -32.91 3.66 5.33
C ASN A 148 -32.25 4.89 5.98
N PRO A 149 -32.12 4.94 7.32
CA PRO A 149 -31.45 6.05 8.02
C PRO A 149 -30.01 6.34 7.57
N ALA A 150 -29.24 5.32 7.17
CA ALA A 150 -27.88 5.51 6.64
C ALA A 150 -27.90 6.22 5.28
N ARG A 151 -28.85 5.87 4.40
CA ARG A 151 -29.07 6.57 3.11
C ARG A 151 -29.57 8.00 3.33
N ALA A 152 -30.43 8.24 4.33
CA ALA A 152 -30.83 9.58 4.71
C ALA A 152 -29.62 10.42 5.19
N PHE A 153 -28.69 9.80 5.93
CA PHE A 153 -27.46 10.46 6.41
C PHE A 153 -26.49 10.80 5.26
N GLU A 154 -26.24 9.85 4.35
CA GLU A 154 -25.43 10.07 3.15
C GLU A 154 -26.01 11.18 2.26
N ARG A 155 -27.34 11.19 2.07
CA ARG A 155 -28.01 12.24 1.30
C ARG A 155 -27.99 13.59 2.01
N ALA A 156 -28.16 13.62 3.34
CA ALA A 156 -28.05 14.85 4.12
C ALA A 156 -26.66 15.49 3.98
N LEU A 157 -25.59 14.68 4.00
CA LEU A 157 -24.23 15.14 3.69
C LEU A 157 -24.10 15.63 2.24
N SER A 158 -24.54 14.83 1.27
CA SER A 158 -24.34 15.09 -0.15
C SER A 158 -25.08 16.34 -0.64
N LEU A 159 -26.35 16.52 -0.26
CA LEU A 159 -27.10 17.74 -0.56
C LEU A 159 -26.52 18.97 0.14
N ASN A 160 -26.02 18.81 1.38
CA ASN A 160 -25.36 19.92 2.07
C ASN A 160 -24.09 20.37 1.33
N MET A 161 -23.21 19.43 0.95
CA MET A 161 -22.00 19.70 0.16
C MET A 161 -22.29 20.31 -1.21
N LEU A 162 -23.38 19.89 -1.86
CA LEU A 162 -23.79 20.44 -3.14
C LEU A 162 -24.19 21.93 -3.03
N VAL A 163 -24.99 22.29 -2.03
CA VAL A 163 -25.68 23.61 -2.00
C VAL A 163 -25.07 24.63 -1.04
N MET A 164 -24.59 24.23 0.14
CA MET A 164 -24.25 25.15 1.23
C MET A 164 -22.80 25.63 1.16
N LEU A 165 -22.57 26.95 1.11
CA LEU A 165 -21.22 27.49 0.84
C LEU A 165 -20.22 27.26 2.00
N ASP A 166 -20.71 26.91 3.19
CA ASP A 166 -19.95 26.48 4.36
C ASP A 166 -19.67 24.96 4.40
N ALA A 167 -20.18 24.16 3.45
CA ALA A 167 -20.23 22.70 3.56
C ALA A 167 -18.88 21.94 3.49
N LEU A 168 -17.80 22.61 3.07
CA LEU A 168 -16.45 22.03 3.07
C LEU A 168 -15.71 22.24 4.41
N ASP A 169 -16.42 22.70 5.45
CA ASP A 169 -15.91 22.88 6.81
C ASP A 169 -16.28 21.68 7.72
N PRO A 170 -15.33 21.15 8.54
CA PRO A 170 -15.57 20.00 9.42
C PRO A 170 -16.79 20.05 10.36
N VAL A 171 -17.33 21.24 10.67
CA VAL A 171 -18.55 21.38 11.49
C VAL A 171 -19.79 20.70 10.89
N VAL A 172 -19.81 20.45 9.58
CA VAL A 172 -20.96 19.89 8.85
C VAL A 172 -21.26 18.47 9.29
N PHE A 173 -20.23 17.61 9.35
CA PHE A 173 -20.34 16.21 9.80
C PHE A 173 -20.91 16.12 11.22
N HIS A 174 -20.36 16.92 12.14
CA HIS A 174 -20.84 17.01 13.51
C HIS A 174 -22.28 17.52 13.59
N SER A 175 -22.64 18.56 12.83
CA SER A 175 -23.98 19.14 12.88
C SER A 175 -25.03 18.14 12.42
N ILE A 176 -24.77 17.42 11.32
CA ILE A 176 -25.69 16.39 10.80
C ILE A 176 -25.78 15.22 11.77
N ALA A 177 -24.66 14.73 12.33
CA ALA A 177 -24.70 13.71 13.39
C ALA A 177 -25.50 14.17 14.63
N GLU A 178 -25.34 15.43 15.07
CA GLU A 178 -26.09 16.06 16.17
C GLU A 178 -27.61 16.07 15.88
N TYR A 179 -28.03 16.25 14.61
CA TYR A 179 -29.44 16.23 14.20
C TYR A 179 -30.02 14.81 14.10
N PHE A 180 -29.23 13.82 13.67
CA PHE A 180 -29.64 12.41 13.65
C PHE A 180 -29.81 11.86 15.07
N CYS A 181 -28.85 12.12 15.98
CA CYS A 181 -28.97 11.71 17.38
C CYS A 181 -30.21 12.34 18.06
N LYS A 182 -30.49 13.63 17.81
CA LYS A 182 -31.70 14.29 18.32
C LYS A 182 -33.00 13.69 17.78
N SER A 183 -33.00 13.20 16.55
CA SER A 183 -34.17 12.54 15.94
C SER A 183 -34.42 11.12 16.47
N ALA A 184 -33.51 10.60 17.30
CA ALA A 184 -33.49 9.22 17.75
C ALA A 184 -33.79 9.04 19.25
N VAL A 185 -33.88 10.13 20.03
CA VAL A 185 -33.97 10.07 21.51
C VAL A 185 -35.22 9.31 21.99
N GLU A 186 -36.40 9.62 21.44
CA GLU A 186 -37.67 9.01 21.84
C GLU A 186 -37.70 7.47 21.61
N PRO A 187 -37.32 6.93 20.43
CA PRO A 187 -37.26 5.48 20.25
C PRO A 187 -36.07 4.78 20.95
N ALA A 188 -35.06 5.52 21.43
CA ALA A 188 -33.90 4.95 22.13
C ALA A 188 -34.20 4.62 23.60
N GLU A 189 -34.91 5.49 24.33
CA GLU A 189 -35.26 5.26 25.74
C GLU A 189 -36.10 3.99 25.94
N GLN A 190 -36.95 3.65 24.96
CA GLN A 190 -37.80 2.46 25.00
C GLN A 190 -37.02 1.13 24.95
N MET A 191 -35.81 1.12 24.37
CA MET A 191 -35.06 -0.12 24.10
C MET A 191 -34.17 -0.57 25.28
N LYS A 192 -33.74 0.36 26.13
CA LYS A 192 -32.89 0.05 27.30
C LYS A 192 -33.60 -0.80 28.37
N LEU A 193 -34.89 -1.08 28.19
CA LEU A 193 -35.73 -1.91 29.05
C LEU A 193 -35.69 -3.42 28.71
N SER A 194 -35.12 -3.85 27.57
CA SER A 194 -35.30 -5.24 27.07
C SER A 194 -34.05 -6.13 27.00
N ALA A 195 -32.84 -5.58 27.15
CA ALA A 195 -31.59 -6.27 26.74
C ALA A 195 -30.78 -6.93 27.89
N ALA A 196 -31.43 -7.43 28.94
CA ALA A 196 -30.76 -7.78 30.20
C ALA A 196 -30.21 -9.22 30.33
N ASP A 197 -30.60 -10.18 29.47
CA ASP A 197 -30.46 -11.62 29.76
C ASP A 197 -29.64 -12.46 28.74
N GLY A 198 -28.44 -12.92 29.15
CA GLY A 198 -27.87 -14.24 28.76
C GLY A 198 -26.66 -14.31 27.79
N ALA A 199 -25.61 -15.09 28.15
CA ALA A 199 -24.49 -15.51 27.27
C ALA A 199 -23.60 -16.65 27.85
N LEU A 200 -22.88 -17.41 26.98
CA LEU A 200 -21.47 -17.92 27.07
C LEU A 200 -21.11 -19.41 26.68
N ALA A 201 -19.86 -19.59 26.15
CA ALA A 201 -18.90 -20.73 26.25
C ALA A 201 -18.65 -21.79 25.11
N GLN A 202 -17.41 -22.34 25.06
CA GLN A 202 -16.78 -23.30 24.08
C GLN A 202 -15.67 -24.22 24.73
N PRO A 203 -15.19 -25.33 24.09
CA PRO A 203 -13.81 -25.90 24.32
C PRO A 203 -13.07 -26.62 23.11
N ASN A 204 -11.91 -27.32 23.35
CA ASN A 204 -10.74 -27.60 22.43
C ASN A 204 -10.27 -29.11 22.15
N ARG A 205 -9.12 -29.34 21.47
CA ARG A 205 -8.47 -30.62 20.96
C ARG A 205 -6.95 -30.89 21.37
N PRO A 206 -6.37 -32.13 21.22
CA PRO A 206 -4.89 -32.45 21.22
C PRO A 206 -4.34 -33.54 20.19
N SER A 207 -3.03 -33.96 20.25
CA SER A 207 -2.23 -34.87 19.31
C SER A 207 -1.06 -35.69 20.02
N MET A 208 0.05 -36.37 19.54
CA MET A 208 0.86 -36.70 18.30
C MET A 208 2.00 -37.79 18.57
N ALA A 209 2.55 -38.63 17.63
CA ALA A 209 3.88 -39.41 17.72
C ALA A 209 4.35 -40.32 16.49
N ALA A 210 5.65 -40.77 16.39
CA ALA A 210 6.30 -41.63 15.31
C ALA A 210 7.69 -42.35 15.66
N ALA A 211 8.29 -43.28 14.82
CA ALA A 211 9.71 -43.87 14.88
C ALA A 211 10.17 -44.81 13.64
N PRO A 212 11.29 -45.64 13.59
CA PRO A 212 12.52 -45.51 12.73
C PRO A 212 13.08 -46.76 11.87
N ALA A 213 14.35 -46.78 11.37
CA ALA A 213 14.92 -47.64 10.25
C ALA A 213 16.30 -48.43 10.45
N ALA A 214 16.82 -49.19 9.43
CA ALA A 214 18.12 -49.97 9.41
C ALA A 214 18.64 -50.47 7.99
N SER A 215 19.87 -51.04 7.82
CA SER A 215 20.61 -51.19 6.51
C SER A 215 21.45 -52.48 6.20
N ARG A 216 21.88 -52.69 4.91
CA ARG A 216 22.81 -53.74 4.37
C ARG A 216 23.53 -53.36 3.03
N GLY A 217 24.60 -54.07 2.62
CA GLY A 217 25.17 -54.09 1.23
C GLY A 217 26.67 -53.74 1.08
N ALA A 218 27.40 -54.29 0.08
CA ALA A 218 28.80 -53.89 -0.19
C ALA A 218 29.45 -54.28 -1.55
N VAL A 219 29.16 -55.46 -2.12
CA VAL A 219 29.80 -55.93 -3.39
C VAL A 219 29.02 -55.42 -4.59
N GLU A 220 27.69 -55.49 -4.44
CA GLU A 220 26.66 -55.05 -5.36
C GLU A 220 26.81 -53.55 -5.69
N ALA A 221 27.29 -52.76 -4.72
CA ALA A 221 27.61 -51.35 -4.85
C ALA A 221 28.65 -51.05 -5.94
N ARG A 222 29.73 -51.84 -6.03
CA ARG A 222 30.77 -51.65 -7.07
C ARG A 222 30.23 -51.95 -8.47
N GLN A 223 29.32 -52.93 -8.57
CA GLN A 223 28.66 -53.24 -9.84
C GLN A 223 27.71 -52.11 -10.26
N MET A 224 27.04 -51.48 -9.29
CA MET A 224 26.21 -50.29 -9.56
C MET A 224 27.05 -49.07 -9.96
N GLU A 225 28.16 -48.81 -9.27
CA GLU A 225 29.12 -47.75 -9.64
C GLU A 225 29.60 -47.92 -11.09
N SER A 226 29.93 -49.14 -11.51
CA SER A 226 30.25 -49.45 -12.91
C SER A 226 29.08 -49.19 -13.87
N ASN A 227 27.83 -49.47 -13.47
CA ASN A 227 26.65 -49.19 -14.29
C ASN A 227 26.41 -47.67 -14.44
N MET A 228 26.58 -46.88 -13.36
CA MET A 228 26.52 -45.42 -13.37
C MET A 228 27.54 -44.83 -14.35
N TRP A 229 28.81 -45.23 -14.27
CA TRP A 229 29.85 -44.75 -15.18
C TRP A 229 29.58 -45.07 -16.66
N ASN A 230 28.96 -46.22 -16.95
CA ASN A 230 28.55 -46.55 -18.31
C ASN A 230 27.34 -45.71 -18.78
N ALA A 231 26.37 -45.42 -17.91
CA ALA A 231 25.21 -44.59 -18.23
C ALA A 231 25.58 -43.11 -18.50
N LEU A 232 26.49 -42.54 -17.71
CA LEU A 232 27.06 -41.20 -17.94
C LEU A 232 27.74 -41.12 -19.31
N LYS A 233 28.53 -42.14 -19.66
CA LYS A 233 29.22 -42.22 -20.96
C LYS A 233 28.26 -42.36 -22.15
N ALA A 234 27.12 -43.03 -21.97
CA ALA A 234 26.10 -43.20 -23.01
C ALA A 234 25.26 -41.92 -23.23
N SER A 235 24.77 -41.33 -22.14
CA SER A 235 24.03 -40.04 -22.14
C SER A 235 24.89 -38.84 -22.53
N GLY A 236 26.22 -38.95 -22.43
CA GLY A 236 27.15 -37.84 -22.67
C GLY A 236 27.16 -36.80 -21.55
N VAL A 237 26.51 -37.10 -20.41
CA VAL A 237 26.51 -36.26 -19.20
C VAL A 237 27.92 -36.20 -18.60
N GLU A 238 28.31 -35.04 -18.05
CA GLU A 238 29.65 -34.86 -17.45
C GLU A 238 29.82 -35.68 -16.16
N ASP A 239 30.98 -36.31 -16.02
CA ASP A 239 31.36 -37.17 -14.88
C ASP A 239 31.06 -36.55 -13.50
N SER A 240 31.48 -35.29 -13.32
CA SER A 240 31.34 -34.48 -12.12
C SER A 240 29.88 -34.16 -11.74
N ARG A 241 28.89 -34.39 -12.61
CA ARG A 241 27.48 -34.14 -12.27
C ARG A 241 26.87 -35.21 -11.37
N ALA A 242 27.36 -36.44 -11.34
CA ALA A 242 26.66 -37.54 -10.69
C ALA A 242 27.40 -38.16 -9.50
N ARG A 243 26.66 -38.60 -8.49
CA ARG A 243 27.20 -39.23 -7.27
C ARG A 243 26.34 -40.43 -6.86
N LEU A 244 26.96 -41.60 -6.67
CA LEU A 244 26.34 -42.72 -5.96
C LEU A 244 26.31 -42.38 -4.46
N LEU A 245 25.11 -42.21 -3.88
CA LEU A 245 24.92 -41.63 -2.55
C LEU A 245 25.08 -42.65 -1.41
N ASN A 246 24.76 -43.92 -1.66
CA ASN A 246 24.87 -45.00 -0.68
C ASN A 246 25.79 -46.14 -1.17
N LYS A 247 26.14 -47.05 -0.27
CA LYS A 247 26.97 -48.25 -0.59
C LYS A 247 26.09 -49.47 -0.86
N CYS A 248 24.94 -49.22 -1.48
CA CYS A 248 23.95 -50.23 -1.86
C CYS A 248 24.12 -50.61 -3.33
N GLY A 249 23.67 -51.82 -3.70
CA GLY A 249 23.58 -52.24 -5.10
C GLY A 249 22.18 -52.05 -5.68
N ALA A 250 22.02 -52.36 -6.96
CA ALA A 250 20.69 -52.45 -7.54
C ALA A 250 19.90 -53.65 -6.98
N ALA A 251 18.57 -53.51 -6.86
CA ALA A 251 17.69 -54.53 -6.34
C ALA A 251 17.63 -55.74 -7.29
N PRO A 252 17.98 -56.98 -6.85
CA PRO A 252 18.00 -58.16 -7.72
C PRO A 252 16.66 -58.58 -8.33
N GLY A 253 15.54 -58.00 -7.87
CA GLY A 253 14.20 -58.21 -8.41
C GLY A 253 13.42 -56.92 -8.70
N GLY A 254 14.10 -55.76 -8.75
CA GLY A 254 13.47 -54.49 -9.07
C GLY A 254 12.96 -54.44 -10.52
N LYS A 255 11.81 -53.80 -10.74
CA LYS A 255 11.00 -53.92 -11.95
C LYS A 255 11.10 -52.73 -12.91
N PHE A 256 11.64 -51.61 -12.44
CA PHE A 256 11.85 -50.39 -13.21
C PHE A 256 13.03 -49.61 -12.63
N VAL A 257 13.65 -48.75 -13.44
CA VAL A 257 14.51 -47.67 -12.91
C VAL A 257 13.60 -46.51 -12.52
N LEU A 258 13.77 -45.98 -11.31
CA LEU A 258 13.01 -44.85 -10.81
C LEU A 258 13.82 -43.57 -10.96
N TYR A 259 13.31 -42.58 -11.68
CA TYR A 259 13.79 -41.20 -11.60
C TYR A 259 12.84 -40.40 -10.71
N TRP A 260 13.28 -40.14 -9.48
CA TRP A 260 12.61 -39.23 -8.56
C TRP A 260 13.01 -37.78 -8.94
N ALA A 261 12.12 -37.10 -9.64
CA ALA A 261 12.31 -35.69 -9.97
C ALA A 261 12.05 -34.84 -8.71
N GLN A 262 12.90 -33.84 -8.47
CA GLN A 262 12.74 -32.89 -7.36
C GLN A 262 12.92 -31.43 -7.78
N THR A 263 13.66 -31.18 -8.86
CA THR A 263 14.12 -29.83 -9.22
C THR A 263 14.26 -29.56 -10.72
N ALA A 264 14.10 -30.57 -11.57
CA ALA A 264 14.22 -30.50 -13.02
C ALA A 264 12.98 -31.07 -13.73
N PHE A 265 11.85 -30.38 -13.61
CA PHE A 265 10.58 -30.75 -14.23
C PHE A 265 10.52 -30.34 -15.71
N ARG A 266 11.35 -30.97 -16.54
CA ARG A 266 11.46 -30.72 -17.99
C ARG A 266 11.97 -31.94 -18.76
N SER A 267 11.58 -32.04 -20.01
CA SER A 267 11.96 -33.10 -20.95
C SER A 267 13.36 -32.92 -21.54
N THR A 268 13.81 -31.68 -21.76
CA THR A 268 15.09 -31.39 -22.42
C THR A 268 16.15 -30.79 -21.50
N HIS A 269 17.43 -30.99 -21.83
CA HIS A 269 18.59 -30.57 -21.02
C HIS A 269 18.44 -30.96 -19.54
N ASN A 270 18.02 -32.22 -19.31
CA ASN A 270 17.77 -32.81 -18.00
C ASN A 270 18.73 -33.99 -17.79
N ASP A 271 19.90 -33.70 -17.22
CA ASP A 271 20.99 -34.66 -17.06
C ASP A 271 20.60 -35.87 -16.19
N ALA A 272 19.74 -35.69 -15.17
CA ALA A 272 19.19 -36.80 -14.37
C ALA A 272 18.29 -37.73 -15.21
N LEU A 273 17.38 -37.16 -16.00
CA LEU A 273 16.50 -37.94 -16.90
C LEU A 273 17.30 -38.73 -17.93
N GLU A 274 18.31 -38.13 -18.57
CA GLU A 274 19.13 -38.83 -19.57
C GLU A 274 20.03 -39.92 -18.95
N VAL A 275 20.51 -39.74 -17.71
CA VAL A 275 21.18 -40.81 -16.94
C VAL A 275 20.20 -41.93 -16.57
N ALA A 276 18.97 -41.60 -16.17
CA ALA A 276 17.94 -42.59 -15.85
C ALA A 276 17.50 -43.39 -17.08
N LYS A 277 17.28 -42.73 -18.23
CA LYS A 277 17.07 -43.37 -19.54
C LYS A 277 18.20 -44.34 -19.89
N ALA A 278 19.46 -43.92 -19.74
CA ALA A 278 20.63 -44.76 -20.03
C ALA A 278 20.79 -45.94 -19.05
N LEU A 279 20.42 -45.79 -17.77
CA LEU A 279 20.37 -46.89 -16.80
C LEU A 279 19.24 -47.88 -17.11
N ALA A 280 18.03 -47.39 -17.42
CA ALA A 280 16.88 -48.22 -17.80
C ALA A 280 17.18 -49.07 -19.05
N ALA A 281 17.71 -48.44 -20.10
CA ALA A 281 18.17 -49.10 -21.32
C ALA A 281 19.22 -50.19 -21.04
N ARG A 282 20.17 -49.91 -20.12
CA ARG A 282 21.24 -50.85 -19.74
C ARG A 282 20.77 -52.00 -18.86
N ALA A 283 19.74 -51.79 -18.05
CA ALA A 283 19.12 -52.82 -17.21
C ALA A 283 18.09 -53.68 -17.98
N GLU A 284 17.74 -53.29 -19.22
CA GLU A 284 16.61 -53.82 -19.99
C GLU A 284 15.27 -53.71 -19.23
N LEU A 285 15.11 -52.63 -18.46
CA LEU A 285 13.92 -52.34 -17.64
C LEU A 285 13.16 -51.08 -18.12
N PRO A 286 11.86 -50.96 -17.82
CA PRO A 286 11.11 -49.71 -17.94
C PRO A 286 11.71 -48.56 -17.10
N LEU A 287 11.47 -47.34 -17.55
CA LEU A 287 11.68 -46.11 -16.79
C LEU A 287 10.35 -45.65 -16.18
N VAL A 288 10.36 -45.38 -14.88
CA VAL A 288 9.32 -44.62 -14.16
C VAL A 288 9.92 -43.30 -13.72
N VAL A 289 9.28 -42.19 -14.07
CA VAL A 289 9.58 -40.85 -13.55
C VAL A 289 8.50 -40.51 -12.52
N ALA A 290 8.90 -40.01 -11.35
CA ALA A 290 7.98 -39.67 -10.28
C ALA A 290 8.22 -38.25 -9.76
N ASP A 291 7.13 -37.48 -9.63
CA ASP A 291 7.09 -36.23 -8.89
C ASP A 291 6.26 -36.43 -7.62
N LEU A 292 6.84 -36.08 -6.47
CA LEU A 292 6.34 -36.43 -5.14
C LEU A 292 6.26 -35.16 -4.28
N VAL A 293 5.07 -34.59 -4.18
CA VAL A 293 4.86 -33.26 -3.60
C VAL A 293 4.55 -33.35 -2.10
N ASP A 294 5.53 -33.03 -1.27
CA ASP A 294 5.37 -32.82 0.17
C ASP A 294 4.61 -31.51 0.45
N LEU A 295 3.32 -31.61 0.78
CA LEU A 295 2.49 -30.44 1.10
C LEU A 295 2.99 -29.65 2.32
N GLY A 296 3.82 -30.25 3.18
CA GLY A 296 4.45 -29.55 4.29
C GLY A 296 5.49 -28.51 3.84
N GLN A 297 6.02 -28.60 2.61
CA GLN A 297 6.83 -27.53 2.02
C GLN A 297 5.97 -26.35 1.57
N TYR A 298 4.71 -26.61 1.19
CA TYR A 298 3.79 -25.59 0.71
C TYR A 298 3.13 -24.77 1.83
N GLN A 299 3.32 -25.12 3.11
CA GLN A 299 2.81 -24.36 4.26
C GLN A 299 3.43 -22.96 4.42
N SER A 300 4.64 -22.74 3.89
CA SER A 300 5.26 -21.40 3.74
C SER A 300 4.91 -20.70 2.42
N PHE A 301 4.20 -21.38 1.52
CA PHE A 301 3.81 -20.90 0.20
C PHE A 301 2.28 -20.68 0.15
N SER A 302 1.71 -20.72 -1.04
CA SER A 302 0.28 -20.50 -1.30
C SER A 302 -0.15 -21.26 -2.56
N LYS A 303 -1.47 -21.43 -2.76
CA LYS A 303 -2.05 -22.17 -3.90
C LYS A 303 -1.43 -21.79 -5.25
N ARG A 304 -1.14 -20.51 -5.47
CA ARG A 304 -0.40 -19.96 -6.62
C ARG A 304 0.80 -20.81 -7.04
N HIS A 305 1.59 -21.27 -6.08
CA HIS A 305 2.81 -22.05 -6.32
C HIS A 305 2.49 -23.49 -6.74
N PHE A 306 1.53 -24.12 -6.07
CA PHE A 306 1.10 -25.49 -6.36
C PHE A 306 0.44 -25.59 -7.74
N VAL A 307 -0.40 -24.60 -8.11
CA VAL A 307 -1.00 -24.51 -9.46
C VAL A 307 0.08 -24.31 -10.53
N PHE A 308 1.04 -23.39 -10.33
CA PHE A 308 2.12 -23.17 -11.30
C PHE A 308 3.05 -24.39 -11.45
N HIS A 309 3.23 -25.18 -10.39
CA HIS A 309 3.91 -26.48 -10.43
C HIS A 309 3.15 -27.48 -11.29
N LEU A 310 1.89 -27.77 -10.94
CA LEU A 310 1.00 -28.67 -11.67
C LEU A 310 0.91 -28.33 -13.17
N GLU A 311 0.79 -27.04 -13.52
CA GLU A 311 0.71 -26.57 -14.90
C GLU A 311 1.90 -27.00 -15.77
N GLY A 312 3.10 -27.12 -15.19
CA GLY A 312 4.28 -27.58 -15.90
C GLY A 312 4.53 -29.08 -15.78
N VAL A 313 4.16 -29.70 -14.66
CA VAL A 313 4.25 -31.16 -14.49
C VAL A 313 3.28 -31.87 -15.44
N ALA A 314 2.07 -31.35 -15.67
CA ALA A 314 1.13 -31.89 -16.65
C ALA A 314 1.66 -31.82 -18.10
N GLU A 315 2.49 -30.82 -18.44
CA GLU A 315 3.18 -30.73 -19.74
C GLU A 315 4.29 -31.80 -19.84
N LEU A 316 5.06 -31.98 -18.76
CA LEU A 316 6.12 -32.99 -18.66
C LEU A 316 5.57 -34.42 -18.75
N GLU A 317 4.47 -34.69 -18.05
CA GLU A 317 3.76 -35.96 -18.03
C GLU A 317 3.30 -36.38 -19.44
N GLU A 318 2.68 -35.45 -20.19
CA GLU A 318 2.26 -35.68 -21.58
C GLU A 318 3.48 -35.94 -22.50
N GLN A 319 4.56 -35.16 -22.38
CA GLN A 319 5.76 -35.37 -23.20
C GLN A 319 6.50 -36.67 -22.87
N LEU A 320 6.59 -37.06 -21.58
CA LEU A 320 7.24 -38.31 -21.18
C LEU A 320 6.43 -39.54 -21.63
N GLY A 321 5.10 -39.45 -21.62
CA GLY A 321 4.24 -40.48 -22.20
C GLY A 321 4.44 -40.67 -23.70
N LEU A 322 4.70 -39.58 -24.46
CA LEU A 322 5.06 -39.64 -25.87
C LEU A 322 6.46 -40.24 -26.11
N ASP A 323 7.42 -39.97 -25.21
CA ASP A 323 8.76 -40.58 -25.19
C ASP A 323 8.75 -42.08 -24.78
N GLY A 324 7.61 -42.60 -24.29
CA GLY A 324 7.46 -43.98 -23.81
C GLY A 324 7.95 -44.21 -22.37
N ALA A 325 8.23 -43.15 -21.62
CA ALA A 325 8.45 -43.23 -20.18
C ALA A 325 7.11 -43.24 -19.42
N ASN A 326 7.08 -43.88 -18.25
CA ASN A 326 5.91 -43.88 -17.38
C ASN A 326 6.05 -42.73 -16.39
N PHE A 327 4.97 -42.02 -16.09
CA PHE A 327 4.95 -40.93 -15.10
C PHE A 327 4.07 -41.30 -13.90
N VAL A 328 4.42 -40.80 -12.72
CA VAL A 328 3.63 -40.90 -11.49
C VAL A 328 3.66 -39.54 -10.78
N PHE A 329 2.50 -39.00 -10.45
CA PHE A 329 2.35 -37.82 -9.60
C PHE A 329 1.72 -38.25 -8.27
N CYS A 330 2.29 -37.84 -7.14
CA CYS A 330 1.71 -38.08 -5.81
C CYS A 330 1.82 -36.84 -4.92
N VAL A 331 0.86 -36.68 -4.00
CA VAL A 331 0.75 -35.52 -3.10
C VAL A 331 0.76 -36.00 -1.65
N ASP A 332 1.93 -36.02 -1.02
CA ASP A 332 2.13 -36.47 0.36
C ASP A 332 1.55 -35.45 1.37
N PRO A 333 0.86 -35.91 2.44
CA PRO A 333 0.35 -35.02 3.48
C PRO A 333 1.48 -34.44 4.35
N PRO A 334 1.28 -33.26 4.96
CA PRO A 334 2.36 -32.45 5.54
C PRO A 334 3.09 -33.06 6.75
N ASP A 335 2.53 -34.10 7.38
CA ASP A 335 3.18 -34.86 8.46
C ASP A 335 3.93 -36.12 7.97
N ARG A 336 3.87 -36.45 6.67
CA ARG A 336 4.38 -37.70 6.08
C ARG A 336 5.22 -37.51 4.82
N ALA A 337 6.16 -36.56 4.84
CA ALA A 337 7.07 -36.32 3.71
C ALA A 337 7.82 -37.61 3.30
N GLY A 338 7.69 -38.02 2.03
CA GLY A 338 8.32 -39.23 1.49
C GLY A 338 7.47 -40.49 1.61
N LEU A 339 6.22 -40.39 2.09
CA LEU A 339 5.27 -41.51 2.19
C LEU A 339 5.06 -42.20 0.84
N SER A 340 4.94 -41.46 -0.26
CA SER A 340 4.80 -42.07 -1.58
C SER A 340 6.06 -42.81 -2.05
N LEU A 341 7.25 -42.39 -1.61
CA LEU A 341 8.50 -43.05 -2.00
C LEU A 341 8.77 -44.31 -1.17
N LEU A 342 8.57 -44.25 0.14
CA LEU A 342 8.93 -45.30 1.10
C LEU A 342 7.76 -46.23 1.47
N GLY A 343 6.54 -45.70 1.51
CA GLY A 343 5.33 -46.38 1.99
C GLY A 343 5.16 -46.34 3.51
N ASP A 344 3.96 -46.70 3.97
CA ASP A 344 3.65 -46.95 5.37
C ASP A 344 2.70 -48.17 5.46
N PRO A 345 3.20 -49.34 5.91
CA PRO A 345 2.37 -50.54 6.08
C PRO A 345 1.20 -50.37 7.04
N ALA A 346 1.23 -49.41 7.97
CA ALA A 346 0.11 -49.12 8.86
C ALA A 346 -1.04 -48.38 8.16
N LEU A 347 -0.74 -47.69 7.05
CA LEU A 347 -1.71 -47.05 6.16
C LEU A 347 -2.05 -47.92 4.94
N GLY A 348 -1.41 -49.08 4.78
CA GLY A 348 -1.51 -49.93 3.58
C GLY A 348 -0.78 -49.38 2.35
N VAL A 349 -0.05 -48.27 2.49
CA VAL A 349 0.62 -47.56 1.39
C VAL A 349 1.92 -48.26 1.04
N LYS A 350 2.11 -48.59 -0.25
CA LYS A 350 3.32 -49.22 -0.76
C LYS A 350 4.15 -48.23 -1.55
N GLY A 351 5.35 -47.89 -1.06
CA GLY A 351 6.20 -46.88 -1.69
C GLY A 351 6.83 -47.33 -3.00
N LEU A 352 7.05 -46.39 -3.93
CA LEU A 352 7.69 -46.67 -5.23
C LEU A 352 9.08 -47.31 -5.10
N ALA A 353 9.85 -46.97 -4.05
CA ALA A 353 11.18 -47.55 -3.82
C ALA A 353 11.16 -49.07 -3.60
N SER A 354 10.04 -49.64 -3.13
CA SER A 354 9.91 -51.08 -2.86
C SER A 354 9.90 -51.97 -4.11
N GLU A 355 9.76 -51.39 -5.30
CA GLU A 355 9.75 -52.08 -6.60
C GLU A 355 10.84 -51.57 -7.56
N ALA A 356 11.63 -50.56 -7.14
CA ALA A 356 12.67 -49.96 -7.96
C ALA A 356 13.95 -50.80 -8.01
N TRP A 357 14.57 -50.89 -9.18
CA TRP A 357 15.89 -51.51 -9.37
C TRP A 357 17.01 -50.61 -8.85
N ALA A 358 16.93 -49.31 -9.13
CA ALA A 358 17.73 -48.27 -8.53
C ALA A 358 16.98 -46.93 -8.64
N ILE A 359 17.35 -45.97 -7.78
CA ILE A 359 16.80 -44.62 -7.79
C ILE A 359 17.84 -43.66 -8.38
N VAL A 360 17.43 -42.87 -9.37
CA VAL A 360 18.10 -41.64 -9.80
C VAL A 360 17.30 -40.47 -9.22
N THR A 361 17.98 -39.44 -8.75
CA THR A 361 17.35 -38.19 -8.29
C THR A 361 18.10 -36.98 -8.83
N ASP A 362 17.42 -35.84 -8.90
CA ASP A 362 18.12 -34.56 -8.93
C ASP A 362 18.94 -34.35 -7.64
N ARG A 363 20.01 -33.55 -7.72
CA ARG A 363 20.77 -33.10 -6.55
C ARG A 363 19.97 -32.12 -5.68
N ALA A 364 19.67 -32.55 -4.45
CA ALA A 364 19.06 -31.70 -3.43
C ALA A 364 20.01 -30.58 -2.97
N HIS A 365 19.55 -29.33 -3.05
CA HIS A 365 20.33 -28.13 -2.72
C HIS A 365 19.90 -27.44 -1.43
N LEU A 366 18.59 -27.45 -1.12
CA LEU A 366 18.01 -26.83 0.05
C LEU A 366 17.98 -27.84 1.21
N GLN A 367 18.06 -27.34 2.45
CA GLN A 367 18.16 -28.15 3.65
C GLN A 367 17.04 -29.20 3.74
N ARG A 368 15.77 -28.82 3.65
CA ARG A 368 14.64 -29.77 3.72
C ARG A 368 14.65 -30.84 2.61
N SER A 369 15.10 -30.49 1.41
CA SER A 369 15.28 -31.46 0.32
C SER A 369 16.43 -32.45 0.62
N ARG A 370 17.51 -31.98 1.26
CA ARG A 370 18.61 -32.85 1.71
C ARG A 370 18.18 -33.74 2.87
N GLU A 371 17.46 -33.21 3.85
CA GLU A 371 16.90 -33.97 4.97
C GLU A 371 15.95 -35.08 4.49
N LEU A 372 15.12 -34.80 3.47
CA LEU A 372 14.27 -35.81 2.83
C LEU A 372 15.09 -36.86 2.05
N VAL A 373 16.14 -36.45 1.34
CA VAL A 373 17.08 -37.39 0.68
C VAL A 373 17.82 -38.24 1.71
N GLU A 374 18.28 -37.68 2.82
CA GLU A 374 18.96 -38.40 3.91
C GLU A 374 18.02 -39.38 4.63
N LEU A 375 16.76 -38.98 4.88
CA LEU A 375 15.70 -39.86 5.38
C LEU A 375 15.51 -41.07 4.45
N VAL A 376 15.34 -40.82 3.15
CA VAL A 376 15.17 -41.87 2.13
C VAL A 376 16.41 -42.78 2.06
N LEU A 377 17.62 -42.21 2.00
CA LEU A 377 18.89 -42.96 2.02
C LEU A 377 19.06 -43.83 3.27
N SER A 378 18.49 -43.44 4.41
CA SER A 378 18.52 -44.21 5.66
C SER A 378 17.51 -45.36 5.71
N ALA A 379 16.48 -45.32 4.85
CA ALA A 379 15.37 -46.26 4.82
C ALA A 379 15.44 -47.31 3.69
N ILE A 380 16.20 -47.04 2.62
CA ILE A 380 16.36 -47.96 1.47
C ILE A 380 17.62 -48.81 1.54
N ASP A 381 17.54 -50.06 1.08
CA ASP A 381 18.70 -50.96 0.89
C ASP A 381 19.14 -51.08 -0.59
N ILE A 382 18.55 -50.26 -1.48
CA ILE A 382 18.82 -50.21 -2.91
C ILE A 382 19.68 -48.99 -3.29
N ALA A 383 20.36 -49.06 -4.43
CA ALA A 383 21.24 -48.00 -4.91
C ALA A 383 20.49 -46.71 -5.24
N MET A 384 21.06 -45.58 -4.82
CA MET A 384 20.55 -44.24 -5.10
C MET A 384 21.65 -43.32 -5.63
N ILE A 385 21.37 -42.59 -6.71
CA ILE A 385 22.31 -41.73 -7.46
C ILE A 385 21.73 -40.31 -7.54
N ASP A 386 22.49 -39.28 -7.15
CA ASP A 386 22.16 -37.91 -7.56
C ASP A 386 22.80 -37.53 -8.89
N VAL A 387 22.15 -36.60 -9.61
CA VAL A 387 22.68 -35.93 -10.79
C VAL A 387 22.38 -34.43 -10.72
N GLU A 388 23.35 -33.61 -11.07
CA GLU A 388 23.22 -32.15 -11.12
C GLU A 388 22.42 -31.66 -12.34
N SER A 389 21.10 -31.54 -12.19
CA SER A 389 20.18 -30.99 -13.20
C SER A 389 19.71 -29.55 -12.92
N ARG A 390 19.99 -28.95 -11.76
CA ARG A 390 19.43 -27.64 -11.35
C ARG A 390 20.34 -26.47 -11.71
N LEU A 391 21.64 -26.72 -11.79
CA LEU A 391 22.68 -25.73 -12.10
C LEU A 391 23.32 -26.00 -13.48
N LEU A 392 23.87 -24.94 -14.09
CA LEU A 392 24.67 -25.05 -15.32
C LEU A 392 25.86 -25.98 -15.07
N MET A 393 26.51 -25.90 -13.92
CA MET A 393 27.55 -26.86 -13.49
C MET A 393 27.49 -27.15 -11.98
N PRO A 394 28.05 -28.28 -11.50
CA PRO A 394 28.08 -28.63 -10.09
C PRO A 394 28.79 -27.58 -9.23
N LEU A 395 28.28 -27.34 -8.01
CA LEU A 395 28.89 -26.39 -7.08
C LEU A 395 30.35 -26.74 -6.76
N GLU A 396 30.71 -28.02 -6.76
CA GLU A 396 32.08 -28.49 -6.53
C GLU A 396 33.08 -28.05 -7.60
N VAL A 397 32.62 -27.65 -8.79
CA VAL A 397 33.45 -27.09 -9.87
C VAL A 397 33.71 -25.59 -9.67
N LEU A 398 32.79 -24.90 -8.97
CA LEU A 398 32.83 -23.45 -8.73
C LEU A 398 33.29 -23.09 -7.32
N ALA A 399 33.26 -24.03 -6.38
CA ALA A 399 33.62 -23.89 -4.98
C ALA A 399 35.02 -23.30 -4.77
N ASN A 400 35.22 -22.65 -3.63
CA ASN A 400 36.56 -22.28 -3.19
C ASN A 400 37.32 -23.54 -2.71
N PRO A 401 38.57 -23.79 -3.12
CA PRO A 401 39.31 -25.00 -2.76
C PRO A 401 39.57 -25.19 -1.25
N GLU A 402 39.56 -24.12 -0.46
CA GLU A 402 39.84 -24.16 0.98
C GLU A 402 38.55 -24.09 1.81
N THR A 403 37.61 -23.20 1.44
CA THR A 403 36.41 -22.89 2.25
C THR A 403 35.10 -23.43 1.69
N LEU A 404 35.09 -23.99 0.47
CA LEU A 404 33.93 -24.38 -0.33
C LEU A 404 33.00 -23.21 -0.73
N VAL A 405 32.55 -22.40 0.24
CA VAL A 405 31.98 -21.07 0.02
C VAL A 405 33.05 -20.16 -0.59
N GLU A 406 32.74 -19.50 -1.70
CA GLU A 406 33.59 -18.47 -2.30
C GLU A 406 33.11 -17.07 -1.85
N PRO A 407 33.91 -16.28 -1.10
CA PRO A 407 33.54 -14.92 -0.70
C PRO A 407 33.69 -13.86 -1.81
N ASP A 408 34.47 -14.10 -2.88
CA ASP A 408 34.58 -13.17 -4.01
C ASP A 408 33.85 -13.66 -5.27
N PHE A 409 32.79 -12.94 -5.64
CA PHE A 409 32.07 -13.15 -6.89
C PHE A 409 32.94 -13.02 -8.15
N SER A 410 34.06 -12.28 -8.10
CA SER A 410 34.98 -12.14 -9.23
C SER A 410 35.73 -13.45 -9.50
N ALA A 411 36.39 -14.02 -8.48
CA ALA A 411 37.01 -15.34 -8.52
C ALA A 411 36.01 -16.45 -8.89
N PHE A 412 34.77 -16.39 -8.36
CA PHE A 412 33.70 -17.30 -8.76
C PHE A 412 33.35 -17.18 -10.25
N TYR A 413 33.21 -15.95 -10.77
CA TYR A 413 32.91 -15.68 -12.18
C TYR A 413 34.04 -16.07 -13.13
N GLU A 414 35.31 -15.97 -12.72
CA GLU A 414 36.44 -16.50 -13.49
C GLU A 414 36.36 -18.02 -13.65
N ARG A 415 36.12 -18.76 -12.56
CA ARG A 415 35.95 -20.22 -12.60
C ARG A 415 34.71 -20.64 -13.41
N PHE A 416 33.62 -19.88 -13.32
CA PHE A 416 32.42 -20.06 -14.14
C PHE A 416 32.71 -19.85 -15.64
N ASN A 417 33.38 -18.77 -16.03
CA ASN A 417 33.71 -18.48 -17.43
C ASN A 417 34.70 -19.50 -18.03
N ALA A 418 35.64 -20.01 -17.23
CA ALA A 418 36.55 -21.07 -17.65
C ALA A 418 35.81 -22.38 -17.97
N ASN A 419 34.76 -22.70 -17.21
CA ASN A 419 34.04 -23.97 -17.31
C ASN A 419 32.74 -23.92 -18.14
N ILE A 420 32.13 -22.74 -18.39
CA ILE A 420 30.80 -22.65 -19.02
C ILE A 420 30.68 -23.43 -20.33
N LYS A 421 31.71 -23.41 -21.18
CA LYS A 421 31.72 -24.15 -22.47
C LYS A 421 31.78 -25.67 -22.33
N ARG A 422 32.24 -26.21 -21.19
CA ARG A 422 32.23 -27.65 -20.89
C ARG A 422 30.82 -28.13 -20.56
N PHE A 423 30.10 -27.35 -19.75
CA PHE A 423 28.81 -27.78 -19.19
C PHE A 423 27.58 -27.25 -19.95
N ALA A 424 27.66 -26.08 -20.59
CA ALA A 424 26.63 -25.57 -21.49
C ALA A 424 26.75 -26.21 -22.89
N LYS A 425 26.58 -27.53 -22.94
CA LYS A 425 26.56 -28.36 -24.15
C LYS A 425 25.17 -28.99 -24.34
N SER A 426 24.77 -29.17 -25.60
CA SER A 426 23.58 -29.97 -25.91
C SER A 426 23.91 -31.45 -25.67
N LEU A 427 23.09 -32.15 -24.90
CA LEU A 427 23.21 -33.61 -24.76
C LEU A 427 22.73 -34.29 -26.05
N PRO A 428 23.32 -35.43 -26.46
CA PRO A 428 22.73 -36.28 -27.48
C PRO A 428 21.45 -36.92 -26.91
N PRO A 429 20.25 -36.61 -27.44
CA PRO A 429 19.01 -37.18 -26.91
C PRO A 429 19.09 -38.70 -27.03
N GLN A 430 18.91 -39.42 -25.92
CA GLN A 430 18.94 -40.87 -25.96
C GLN A 430 17.68 -41.37 -26.68
N GLU A 431 17.82 -41.87 -27.92
CA GLU A 431 16.79 -42.62 -28.64
C GLU A 431 16.57 -44.01 -27.99
N VAL A 432 16.26 -44.03 -26.69
CA VAL A 432 15.88 -45.25 -26.00
C VAL A 432 14.50 -45.65 -26.48
N GLY A 433 14.41 -46.78 -27.18
CA GLY A 433 13.13 -47.43 -27.43
C GLY A 433 12.56 -48.00 -26.13
N LEU A 434 11.99 -47.16 -25.26
CA LEU A 434 11.28 -47.50 -24.03
C LEU A 434 9.95 -48.22 -24.34
N LYS A 435 10.04 -49.35 -25.05
CA LYS A 435 8.90 -50.13 -25.57
C LYS A 435 8.43 -51.22 -24.60
N GLN A 436 8.88 -51.17 -23.34
CA GLN A 436 8.42 -52.05 -22.28
C GLN A 436 7.48 -51.26 -21.35
N GLN A 437 6.21 -51.67 -21.27
CA GLN A 437 5.31 -51.22 -20.22
C GLN A 437 5.75 -51.81 -18.87
N VAL A 438 5.47 -51.11 -17.77
CA VAL A 438 5.74 -51.66 -16.43
C VAL A 438 4.89 -52.90 -16.20
N SER A 439 5.51 -53.99 -15.75
CA SER A 439 4.85 -55.28 -15.45
C SER A 439 4.08 -55.27 -14.13
N THR A 440 3.94 -54.11 -13.49
CA THR A 440 3.28 -53.89 -12.21
C THR A 440 2.43 -52.65 -12.35
N ASP A 441 1.22 -52.76 -11.83
CA ASP A 441 0.26 -51.66 -11.75
C ASP A 441 0.87 -50.52 -10.91
N LEU A 442 0.97 -49.33 -11.51
CA LEU A 442 1.49 -48.14 -10.83
C LEU A 442 0.45 -47.49 -9.92
N SER A 443 -0.86 -47.74 -10.14
CA SER A 443 -1.94 -47.15 -9.32
C SER A 443 -1.97 -47.65 -7.87
N VAL A 444 -1.28 -48.76 -7.58
CA VAL A 444 -1.11 -49.34 -6.24
C VAL A 444 0.26 -49.02 -5.60
N LEU A 445 1.00 -48.05 -6.16
CA LEU A 445 2.26 -47.54 -5.61
C LEU A 445 2.13 -46.04 -5.34
N GLY A 446 2.73 -45.58 -4.24
CA GLY A 446 2.60 -44.20 -3.76
C GLY A 446 1.37 -43.99 -2.89
N TYR A 447 1.23 -42.78 -2.36
CA TYR A 447 0.04 -42.35 -1.63
C TYR A 447 -0.93 -41.61 -2.55
N HIS A 448 -2.22 -41.89 -2.39
CA HIS A 448 -3.32 -41.15 -2.99
C HIS A 448 -4.38 -40.87 -1.92
N TRP A 449 -5.07 -39.74 -2.04
CA TRP A 449 -6.13 -39.31 -1.15
C TRP A 449 -7.42 -40.13 -1.39
N GLU A 450 -8.35 -40.11 -0.43
CA GLU A 450 -9.59 -40.92 -0.51
C GLU A 450 -10.53 -40.52 -1.67
N PHE A 451 -10.40 -39.30 -2.19
CA PHE A 451 -11.16 -38.82 -3.35
C PHE A 451 -10.51 -39.20 -4.70
N GLU A 452 -9.29 -39.72 -4.70
CA GLU A 452 -8.57 -40.14 -5.92
C GLU A 452 -9.06 -41.53 -6.36
N VAL A 453 -10.30 -41.56 -6.86
CA VAL A 453 -10.95 -42.79 -7.31
C VAL A 453 -10.21 -43.36 -8.52
N HIS A 454 -9.78 -44.63 -8.39
CA HIS A 454 -8.90 -45.37 -9.31
C HIS A 454 -7.37 -45.15 -9.13
N GLY A 455 -6.95 -44.58 -7.99
CA GLY A 455 -5.54 -44.41 -7.64
C GLY A 455 -5.04 -43.00 -7.94
N ALA A 456 -3.73 -42.78 -7.78
CA ALA A 456 -3.12 -41.46 -7.86
C ALA A 456 -3.47 -40.70 -9.15
N TRP A 457 -4.02 -39.51 -9.00
CA TRP A 457 -4.42 -38.58 -10.06
C TRP A 457 -3.20 -38.00 -10.80
N SER A 458 -3.35 -37.80 -12.11
CA SER A 458 -2.35 -37.05 -12.89
C SER A 458 -2.24 -35.60 -12.42
N ALA A 459 -1.16 -34.90 -12.76
CA ALA A 459 -1.05 -33.47 -12.47
C ALA A 459 -2.16 -32.66 -13.17
N LYS A 460 -2.70 -33.20 -14.28
CA LYS A 460 -3.83 -32.66 -15.02
C LYS A 460 -5.18 -32.86 -14.32
N ASP A 461 -5.38 -33.99 -13.64
CA ASP A 461 -6.59 -34.24 -12.85
C ASP A 461 -6.64 -33.34 -11.61
N TRP A 462 -5.50 -33.14 -10.95
CA TRP A 462 -5.34 -32.16 -9.86
C TRP A 462 -5.58 -30.70 -10.29
N LEU A 463 -5.37 -30.36 -11.57
CA LEU A 463 -5.78 -29.06 -12.13
C LEU A 463 -7.28 -28.97 -12.41
N ALA A 464 -7.90 -30.07 -12.89
CA ALA A 464 -9.31 -30.09 -13.27
C ALA A 464 -10.27 -30.09 -12.06
N HIS A 465 -9.88 -30.75 -10.97
CA HIS A 465 -10.70 -30.91 -9.75
C HIS A 465 -10.38 -29.82 -8.72
N GLU A 466 -10.73 -28.58 -9.05
CA GLU A 466 -10.39 -27.40 -8.25
C GLU A 466 -10.94 -27.44 -6.81
N SER A 467 -12.10 -28.07 -6.59
CA SER A 467 -12.76 -28.10 -5.28
C SER A 467 -12.03 -29.02 -4.31
N GLU A 468 -11.67 -30.21 -4.78
CA GLU A 468 -10.91 -31.24 -4.07
C GLU A 468 -9.48 -30.75 -3.80
N ARG A 469 -8.85 -30.13 -4.79
CA ARG A 469 -7.55 -29.45 -4.67
C ARG A 469 -7.57 -28.38 -3.58
N ASP A 470 -8.46 -27.39 -3.68
CA ASP A 470 -8.49 -26.26 -2.75
C ASP A 470 -8.94 -26.69 -1.34
N ALA A 471 -9.82 -27.69 -1.22
CA ALA A 471 -10.17 -28.30 0.06
C ALA A 471 -8.96 -28.98 0.73
N THR A 472 -8.17 -29.74 -0.05
CA THR A 472 -6.96 -30.43 0.44
C THR A 472 -5.89 -29.45 0.86
N LEU A 473 -5.56 -28.45 0.02
CA LEU A 473 -4.60 -27.40 0.35
C LEU A 473 -5.01 -26.65 1.64
N LYS A 474 -6.29 -26.29 1.76
CA LYS A 474 -6.83 -25.64 2.96
C LYS A 474 -6.78 -26.53 4.20
N ALA A 475 -7.07 -27.82 4.08
CA ALA A 475 -6.96 -28.80 5.17
C ALA A 475 -5.51 -28.97 5.65
N CYS A 476 -4.54 -28.88 4.73
CA CYS A 476 -3.11 -28.91 5.01
C CYS A 476 -2.51 -27.58 5.48
N ASN A 477 -3.35 -26.56 5.76
CA ASN A 477 -2.95 -25.21 6.18
C ASN A 477 -2.08 -24.47 5.15
N ILE A 478 -2.42 -24.60 3.87
CA ILE A 478 -1.83 -23.84 2.75
C ILE A 478 -2.82 -22.74 2.33
N ASP A 479 -2.34 -21.53 2.08
CA ASP A 479 -3.24 -20.41 1.77
C ASP A 479 -3.78 -20.48 0.33
N ILE A 480 -5.10 -20.66 0.22
CA ILE A 480 -5.86 -20.67 -1.05
C ILE A 480 -6.45 -19.31 -1.44
N SER A 481 -6.39 -18.30 -0.56
CA SER A 481 -6.90 -16.94 -0.82
C SER A 481 -6.00 -16.12 -1.74
N VAL A 482 -4.72 -16.49 -1.83
CA VAL A 482 -3.77 -15.94 -2.79
C VAL A 482 -4.12 -16.48 -4.17
N ALA A 483 -4.69 -15.63 -5.03
CA ALA A 483 -5.01 -15.97 -6.40
C ALA A 483 -3.77 -16.49 -7.17
N ASP A 484 -3.99 -17.46 -8.05
CA ASP A 484 -3.02 -17.86 -9.06
C ASP A 484 -2.68 -16.69 -10.01
N VAL A 485 -1.73 -16.94 -10.91
CA VAL A 485 -1.25 -15.94 -11.86
C VAL A 485 -1.23 -16.47 -13.29
N THR A 486 -1.99 -17.52 -13.61
CA THR A 486 -1.99 -18.20 -14.93
C THR A 486 -2.17 -17.24 -16.11
N ASN A 487 -2.96 -16.17 -15.92
CA ASN A 487 -3.17 -15.11 -16.92
C ASN A 487 -1.90 -14.27 -17.26
N ALA A 488 -0.87 -14.31 -16.41
CA ALA A 488 0.40 -13.58 -16.58
C ALA A 488 1.62 -14.52 -16.66
N PHE A 489 1.61 -15.59 -15.86
CA PHE A 489 2.64 -16.63 -15.78
C PHE A 489 1.94 -17.99 -15.63
N LYS A 490 1.84 -18.74 -16.74
CA LYS A 490 1.50 -20.17 -16.73
C LYS A 490 2.76 -21.02 -16.62
N GLY A 491 2.72 -22.13 -15.89
CA GLY A 491 3.82 -23.10 -15.78
C GLY A 491 4.23 -23.75 -17.12
N GLY A 492 5.26 -24.60 -17.07
CA GLY A 492 5.64 -25.46 -18.19
C GLY A 492 6.85 -25.04 -19.04
N GLU A 493 7.47 -26.05 -19.64
CA GLU A 493 8.71 -25.96 -20.42
C GLU A 493 8.49 -25.18 -21.73
N SER A 494 7.36 -25.38 -22.40
CA SER A 494 6.99 -24.65 -23.62
C SER A 494 6.85 -23.15 -23.38
N ASN A 495 6.27 -22.75 -22.24
CA ASN A 495 6.14 -21.33 -21.91
C ASN A 495 7.50 -20.71 -21.54
N ALA A 496 8.35 -21.45 -20.82
CA ALA A 496 9.71 -21.03 -20.53
C ALA A 496 10.54 -20.84 -21.82
N LYS A 497 10.48 -21.80 -22.76
CA LYS A 497 11.14 -21.73 -24.07
C LYS A 497 10.62 -20.59 -24.92
N ARG A 498 9.30 -20.31 -24.91
CA ARG A 498 8.70 -19.13 -25.55
C ARG A 498 9.28 -17.82 -25.01
N LEU A 499 9.47 -17.71 -23.69
CA LEU A 499 10.09 -16.55 -23.06
C LEU A 499 11.59 -16.44 -23.39
N LEU A 500 12.35 -17.53 -23.36
CA LEU A 500 13.76 -17.55 -23.78
C LEU A 500 13.93 -17.11 -25.23
N ASN A 501 13.12 -17.64 -26.15
CA ASN A 501 13.14 -17.26 -27.56
C ASN A 501 12.77 -15.77 -27.76
N THR A 502 11.82 -15.25 -26.99
CA THR A 502 11.46 -13.82 -27.00
C THR A 502 12.61 -12.96 -26.49
N PHE A 503 13.25 -13.37 -25.38
CA PHE A 503 14.39 -12.68 -24.80
C PHE A 503 15.59 -12.65 -25.77
N VAL A 504 16.04 -13.80 -26.27
CA VAL A 504 17.20 -13.92 -27.17
C VAL A 504 16.96 -13.16 -28.50
N SER A 505 15.75 -13.21 -29.06
CA SER A 505 15.47 -12.51 -30.32
C SER A 505 15.36 -10.99 -30.14
N ARG A 506 14.55 -10.52 -29.18
CA ARG A 506 14.14 -9.09 -29.05
C ARG A 506 14.88 -8.30 -27.97
N VAL A 507 15.15 -8.91 -26.82
CA VAL A 507 15.53 -8.20 -25.57
C VAL A 507 17.04 -8.23 -25.30
N LEU A 508 17.72 -9.30 -25.70
CA LEU A 508 19.17 -9.48 -25.49
C LEU A 508 20.01 -8.48 -26.30
N PHE A 509 19.47 -7.84 -27.34
CA PHE A 509 20.19 -6.83 -28.12
C PHE A 509 20.29 -5.49 -27.36
N GLY A 510 21.49 -5.06 -27.01
CA GLY A 510 21.72 -3.87 -26.18
C GLY A 510 21.47 -4.09 -24.69
N TYR A 511 21.21 -5.33 -24.26
CA TYR A 511 21.04 -5.72 -22.86
C TYR A 511 22.21 -5.30 -21.97
N GLY A 512 23.45 -5.38 -22.47
CA GLY A 512 24.64 -5.01 -21.69
C GLY A 512 24.55 -3.56 -21.21
N ARG A 513 24.51 -2.63 -22.17
CA ARG A 513 24.33 -1.20 -21.94
C ARG A 513 23.04 -0.84 -21.21
N ALA A 514 21.92 -1.47 -21.54
CA ALA A 514 20.64 -1.20 -20.88
C ALA A 514 20.68 -1.59 -19.38
N SER A 515 21.28 -2.74 -19.06
CA SER A 515 21.47 -3.20 -17.68
C SER A 515 22.50 -2.38 -16.90
N GLU A 516 23.36 -1.60 -17.55
CA GLU A 516 24.25 -0.62 -16.87
C GLU A 516 23.56 0.74 -16.69
N ILE A 517 22.95 1.31 -17.75
CA ILE A 517 22.30 2.63 -17.72
C ILE A 517 21.08 2.63 -16.78
N HIS A 518 20.22 1.61 -16.88
CA HIS A 518 19.02 1.50 -16.05
C HIS A 518 19.28 0.69 -14.77
N GLY A 519 20.40 -0.02 -14.67
CA GLY A 519 20.77 -0.83 -13.50
C GLY A 519 19.74 -1.92 -13.24
N GLU A 520 19.04 -1.80 -12.10
CA GLU A 520 17.92 -2.67 -11.76
C GLU A 520 16.55 -1.98 -11.91
N LYS A 521 16.54 -0.69 -12.27
CA LYS A 521 15.36 0.17 -12.18
C LYS A 521 14.29 -0.09 -13.22
N ASN A 522 14.57 -0.74 -14.37
CA ASN A 522 13.53 -0.99 -15.38
C ASN A 522 13.54 -2.42 -15.96
N ARG A 523 13.81 -3.43 -15.12
CA ARG A 523 13.81 -4.85 -15.52
C ARG A 523 12.48 -5.34 -16.14
N LYS A 524 11.38 -4.58 -16.07
CA LYS A 524 10.11 -4.88 -16.78
C LYS A 524 10.25 -4.75 -18.31
N GLU A 525 11.22 -3.96 -18.82
CA GLU A 525 11.48 -3.78 -20.25
C GLU A 525 12.66 -4.62 -20.78
N TYR A 526 13.70 -4.88 -19.98
CA TYR A 526 14.91 -5.62 -20.40
C TYR A 526 15.12 -6.99 -19.71
N GLY A 527 14.18 -7.45 -18.88
CA GLY A 527 14.27 -8.75 -18.20
C GLY A 527 13.93 -9.95 -19.10
N SER A 528 14.46 -11.12 -18.76
CA SER A 528 14.12 -12.39 -19.45
C SER A 528 12.82 -13.03 -18.97
N LEU A 529 12.32 -12.64 -17.80
CA LEU A 529 11.14 -13.22 -17.11
C LEU A 529 11.24 -14.73 -16.80
N LEU A 530 12.46 -15.30 -16.83
CA LEU A 530 12.70 -16.74 -16.66
C LEU A 530 12.84 -17.21 -15.21
N SER A 531 12.79 -16.34 -14.19
CA SER A 531 13.09 -16.73 -12.81
C SER A 531 12.13 -17.75 -12.19
N PRO A 532 10.79 -17.72 -12.40
CA PRO A 532 9.91 -18.79 -11.91
C PRO A 532 10.23 -20.14 -12.57
N TYR A 533 10.45 -20.15 -13.88
CA TYR A 533 10.79 -21.34 -14.66
C TYR A 533 12.17 -21.92 -14.30
N LEU A 534 13.08 -21.08 -13.77
CA LEU A 534 14.37 -21.49 -13.20
C LEU A 534 14.28 -21.93 -11.73
N CYS A 535 13.21 -21.59 -11.02
CA CYS A 535 12.87 -22.10 -9.70
C CYS A 535 12.23 -23.50 -9.81
N PHE A 536 11.15 -23.62 -10.59
CA PHE A 536 10.45 -24.89 -10.84
C PHE A 536 11.16 -25.81 -11.85
N GLY A 537 12.34 -25.43 -12.34
CA GLY A 537 13.15 -26.31 -13.19
C GLY A 537 12.61 -26.56 -14.60
N PHE A 538 11.52 -25.89 -15.00
CA PHE A 538 10.91 -25.93 -16.33
C PHE A 538 11.86 -25.49 -17.46
N ILE A 539 13.01 -24.90 -17.16
CA ILE A 539 14.06 -24.60 -18.16
C ILE A 539 15.47 -24.77 -17.58
N SER A 540 16.39 -25.29 -18.40
CA SER A 540 17.78 -25.50 -17.99
C SER A 540 18.62 -24.21 -18.07
N PRO A 541 19.44 -23.89 -17.04
CA PRO A 541 20.49 -22.88 -17.16
C PRO A 541 21.44 -23.12 -18.35
N ALA A 542 21.72 -24.39 -18.66
CA ALA A 542 22.57 -24.76 -19.80
C ALA A 542 21.91 -24.43 -21.14
N GLU A 543 20.60 -24.68 -21.29
CA GLU A 543 19.85 -24.33 -22.51
C GLU A 543 19.81 -22.81 -22.75
N ILE A 544 19.59 -22.05 -21.67
CA ILE A 544 19.65 -20.58 -21.69
C ILE A 544 21.05 -20.13 -22.13
N ALA A 545 22.12 -20.67 -21.53
CA ALA A 545 23.48 -20.29 -21.86
C ALA A 545 23.87 -20.68 -23.30
N ILE A 546 23.45 -21.85 -23.78
CA ILE A 546 23.61 -22.28 -25.18
C ILE A 546 22.92 -21.28 -26.12
N SER A 547 21.67 -20.93 -25.83
CA SER A 547 20.86 -20.01 -26.64
C SER A 547 21.43 -18.59 -26.67
N VAL A 548 21.94 -18.11 -25.54
CA VAL A 548 22.61 -16.81 -25.41
C VAL A 548 23.96 -16.81 -26.15
N MET A 549 24.80 -17.84 -25.99
CA MET A 549 26.09 -17.94 -26.69
C MET A 549 25.94 -18.13 -28.21
N ARG A 550 24.89 -18.82 -28.67
CA ARG A 550 24.59 -19.02 -30.10
C ARG A 550 23.75 -17.89 -30.72
N SER A 551 23.35 -16.88 -29.94
CA SER A 551 22.41 -15.81 -30.36
C SER A 551 22.92 -14.86 -31.46
N GLY A 552 24.23 -14.80 -31.69
CA GLY A 552 24.85 -13.81 -32.59
C GLY A 552 24.77 -12.36 -32.09
N LYS A 553 24.33 -12.12 -30.85
CA LYS A 553 24.35 -10.79 -30.21
C LYS A 553 25.78 -10.42 -29.76
N SER A 554 25.97 -9.19 -29.26
CA SER A 554 27.30 -8.70 -28.94
C SER A 554 27.97 -9.45 -27.77
N PRO A 555 29.31 -9.49 -27.69
CA PRO A 555 30.02 -10.01 -26.52
C PRO A 555 29.68 -9.26 -25.22
N GLU A 556 29.36 -7.97 -25.31
CA GLU A 556 28.89 -7.10 -24.21
C GLU A 556 27.55 -7.62 -23.65
N ASP A 557 26.55 -7.77 -24.52
CA ASP A 557 25.21 -8.28 -24.17
C ASP A 557 25.25 -9.69 -23.59
N THR A 558 25.93 -10.61 -24.28
CA THR A 558 25.99 -12.02 -23.90
C THR A 558 26.74 -12.21 -22.58
N SER A 559 27.88 -11.53 -22.38
CA SER A 559 28.64 -11.62 -21.12
C SER A 559 27.86 -11.00 -19.95
N SER A 560 27.20 -9.85 -20.16
CA SER A 560 26.39 -9.22 -19.11
C SER A 560 25.24 -10.13 -18.64
N PHE A 561 24.55 -10.80 -19.56
CA PHE A 561 23.50 -11.74 -19.19
C PHE A 561 24.05 -13.04 -18.55
N LEU A 562 25.12 -13.62 -19.09
CA LEU A 562 25.75 -14.82 -18.50
C LEU A 562 26.31 -14.56 -17.09
N ARG A 563 26.78 -13.33 -16.81
CA ARG A 563 27.16 -12.90 -15.45
C ARG A 563 25.98 -12.93 -14.48
N ASN A 564 24.74 -12.77 -14.93
CA ASN A 564 23.55 -12.93 -14.09
C ASN A 564 23.14 -14.41 -13.88
N ILE A 565 23.45 -15.32 -14.83
CA ILE A 565 23.39 -16.78 -14.58
C ILE A 565 24.43 -17.18 -13.52
N CYS A 566 25.65 -16.64 -13.61
CA CYS A 566 26.69 -16.84 -12.60
C CYS A 566 26.25 -16.35 -11.20
N LYS A 567 25.55 -15.21 -11.09
CA LYS A 567 24.99 -14.73 -9.81
C LYS A 567 23.97 -15.69 -9.20
N ARG A 568 23.17 -16.40 -10.02
CA ARG A 568 22.27 -17.46 -9.52
C ARG A 568 23.10 -18.56 -8.85
N GLU A 569 24.14 -19.05 -9.52
CA GLU A 569 24.95 -20.18 -9.01
C GLU A 569 25.83 -19.77 -7.83
N TYR A 570 26.23 -18.49 -7.75
CA TYR A 570 26.83 -17.91 -6.56
C TYR A 570 25.87 -18.00 -5.36
N ALA A 571 24.59 -17.62 -5.51
CA ALA A 571 23.60 -17.75 -4.44
C ALA A 571 23.44 -19.21 -3.94
N PHE A 572 23.47 -20.20 -4.85
CA PHE A 572 23.51 -21.61 -4.44
C PHE A 572 24.78 -21.96 -3.67
N ASN A 573 25.96 -21.48 -4.08
CA ASN A 573 27.23 -21.70 -3.36
C ASN A 573 27.20 -21.11 -1.94
N GLN A 574 26.69 -19.89 -1.77
CA GLN A 574 26.62 -19.22 -0.45
C GLN A 574 25.69 -19.95 0.53
N LEU A 575 24.63 -20.59 0.03
CA LEU A 575 23.60 -21.23 0.85
C LEU A 575 23.86 -22.72 1.10
N TYR A 576 24.25 -23.48 0.07
CA TYR A 576 24.43 -24.94 0.18
C TYR A 576 25.44 -25.33 1.27
N PHE A 577 26.52 -24.57 1.44
CA PHE A 577 27.55 -24.82 2.45
C PHE A 577 27.31 -24.08 3.79
N ASN A 578 26.25 -23.28 3.94
CA ASN A 578 25.87 -22.62 5.19
C ASN A 578 24.69 -23.39 5.85
N PRO A 579 24.90 -24.20 6.90
CA PRO A 579 23.86 -25.02 7.53
C PRO A 579 22.86 -24.22 8.41
N SER A 580 22.79 -22.90 8.25
CA SER A 580 21.90 -22.02 9.02
C SER A 580 21.38 -20.85 8.18
N TYR A 581 21.32 -21.02 6.85
CA TYR A 581 20.98 -19.99 5.86
C TYR A 581 19.54 -19.45 5.93
N ASP A 582 18.70 -20.08 6.74
CA ASP A 582 17.29 -19.76 6.96
C ASP A 582 17.06 -19.04 8.31
N THR A 583 18.07 -19.04 9.20
CA THR A 583 18.04 -18.40 10.52
C THR A 583 18.56 -16.96 10.50
N TYR A 584 18.03 -16.11 11.37
CA TYR A 584 18.56 -14.75 11.56
C TYR A 584 20.01 -14.77 12.07
N GLU A 585 20.32 -15.67 13.00
CA GLU A 585 21.64 -15.83 13.62
C GLU A 585 22.74 -16.24 12.63
N GLY A 586 22.41 -17.12 11.67
CA GLY A 586 23.31 -17.64 10.65
C GLY A 586 23.40 -16.82 9.36
N CYS A 587 22.43 -15.93 9.11
CA CYS A 587 22.45 -15.00 7.97
C CYS A 587 23.00 -13.61 8.31
N VAL A 588 22.88 -13.15 9.56
CA VAL A 588 23.20 -11.77 9.92
C VAL A 588 24.45 -11.72 10.81
N PRO A 589 25.54 -11.02 10.39
CA PRO A 589 26.77 -10.91 11.18
C PRO A 589 26.54 -10.34 12.58
N ALA A 590 27.34 -10.78 13.55
CA ALA A 590 27.14 -10.47 14.96
C ALA A 590 27.20 -8.95 15.24
N GLU A 591 28.01 -8.22 14.47
CA GLU A 591 28.13 -6.76 14.49
C GLU A 591 26.82 -6.09 14.10
N VAL A 592 26.22 -6.55 12.99
CA VAL A 592 24.92 -6.07 12.48
C VAL A 592 23.80 -6.41 13.46
N ARG A 593 23.79 -7.64 14.01
CA ARG A 593 22.83 -8.04 15.06
C ARG A 593 22.96 -7.16 16.30
N HIS A 594 24.18 -6.84 16.73
CA HIS A 594 24.41 -5.94 17.86
C HIS A 594 23.89 -4.53 17.60
N ILE A 595 24.20 -3.93 16.44
CA ILE A 595 23.69 -2.61 16.02
C ILE A 595 22.17 -2.59 16.00
N LEU A 596 21.54 -3.62 15.43
CA LEU A 596 20.08 -3.72 15.36
C LEU A 596 19.44 -3.90 16.75
N SER A 597 20.08 -4.64 17.66
CA SER A 597 19.57 -4.87 19.02
C SER A 597 19.52 -3.61 19.91
N GLN A 598 20.24 -2.55 19.54
CA GLN A 598 20.23 -1.27 20.26
C GLN A 598 19.07 -0.35 19.84
N ARG A 599 18.28 -0.72 18.82
CA ARG A 599 17.23 0.13 18.25
C ARG A 599 15.95 0.07 19.07
N SER A 600 15.18 1.16 19.02
CA SER A 600 13.78 1.20 19.45
C SER A 600 12.88 1.46 18.24
N SER A 601 11.84 0.66 18.08
CA SER A 601 10.73 0.99 17.18
C SER A 601 9.72 1.87 17.90
N LYS A 602 9.12 2.81 17.16
CA LYS A 602 7.97 3.64 17.60
C LYS A 602 6.63 2.99 17.28
N TYR A 603 6.64 1.84 16.61
CA TYR A 603 5.48 1.17 16.04
C TYR A 603 5.45 -0.31 16.43
N SER A 604 4.32 -0.95 16.21
CA SER A 604 4.13 -2.39 16.33
C SER A 604 3.01 -2.79 15.40
N TYR A 605 3.19 -3.87 14.66
CA TYR A 605 2.22 -4.41 13.71
C TYR A 605 2.12 -5.91 13.90
N SER A 606 0.91 -6.44 13.80
CA SER A 606 0.69 -7.88 13.67
C SER A 606 1.15 -8.38 12.30
N ASP A 607 1.48 -9.66 12.20
CA ASP A 607 1.75 -10.35 10.93
C ASP A 607 0.66 -10.09 9.87
N LEU A 608 -0.61 -9.94 10.30
CA LEU A 608 -1.73 -9.68 9.41
C LEU A 608 -1.75 -8.24 8.86
N GLU A 609 -1.31 -7.25 9.64
CA GLU A 609 -1.19 -5.85 9.18
C GLU A 609 0.01 -5.66 8.25
N TRP A 610 1.11 -6.36 8.53
CA TRP A 610 2.24 -6.49 7.62
C TRP A 610 1.81 -7.17 6.32
N GLU A 611 1.16 -8.33 6.39
CA GLU A 611 0.70 -9.09 5.23
C GLU A 611 -0.26 -8.28 4.34
N ARG A 612 -1.27 -7.66 4.93
CA ARG A 612 -2.31 -6.90 4.21
C ARG A 612 -1.85 -5.52 3.74
N GLY A 613 -0.66 -5.06 4.09
CA GLY A 613 -0.21 -3.70 3.77
C GLY A 613 -1.11 -2.63 4.40
N THR A 614 -1.31 -2.70 5.72
CA THR A 614 -2.12 -1.73 6.49
C THR A 614 -1.30 -0.98 7.54
N THR A 615 0.00 -0.78 7.27
CA THR A 615 0.91 -0.02 8.12
C THR A 615 0.62 1.49 8.03
N HIS A 616 1.30 2.32 8.84
CA HIS A 616 1.21 3.78 8.72
C HIS A 616 1.89 4.34 7.45
N ASP A 617 2.76 3.56 6.80
CA ASP A 617 3.53 3.94 5.62
C ASP A 617 2.82 3.47 4.34
N GLN A 618 2.18 4.42 3.65
CA GLN A 618 1.44 4.10 2.44
C GLN A 618 2.32 3.72 1.25
N ARG A 619 3.62 4.10 1.23
CA ARG A 619 4.54 3.59 0.20
C ARG A 619 4.83 2.12 0.46
N TRP A 620 5.11 1.75 1.71
CA TRP A 620 5.30 0.35 2.09
C TRP A 620 4.07 -0.51 1.77
N ASN A 621 2.87 0.00 2.11
CA ASN A 621 1.60 -0.65 1.80
C ASN A 621 1.43 -0.91 0.29
N THR A 622 1.63 0.09 -0.56
CA THR A 622 1.55 -0.06 -2.03
C THR A 622 2.55 -1.10 -2.57
N VAL A 623 3.76 -1.15 -2.02
CA VAL A 623 4.81 -2.11 -2.38
C VAL A 623 4.40 -3.54 -1.99
N GLN A 624 3.87 -3.72 -0.78
CA GLN A 624 3.28 -4.97 -0.31
C GLN A 624 2.08 -5.42 -1.17
N HIS A 625 1.27 -4.47 -1.67
CA HIS A 625 0.16 -4.77 -2.58
C HIS A 625 0.63 -5.19 -3.98
N GLU A 626 1.70 -4.61 -4.55
CA GLU A 626 2.27 -5.10 -5.83
C GLU A 626 2.77 -6.56 -5.69
N LEU A 627 3.38 -6.91 -4.55
CA LEU A 627 3.77 -8.28 -4.23
C LEU A 627 2.55 -9.23 -4.16
N PHE A 628 1.53 -8.87 -3.36
CA PHE A 628 0.30 -9.65 -3.20
C PHE A 628 -0.37 -9.97 -4.55
N PHE A 629 -0.64 -8.93 -5.35
CA PHE A 629 -1.41 -9.06 -6.59
C PHE A 629 -0.61 -9.61 -7.78
N LYS A 630 0.69 -9.31 -7.90
CA LYS A 630 1.47 -9.63 -9.12
C LYS A 630 2.46 -10.78 -8.94
N GLY A 631 2.72 -11.19 -7.69
CA GLY A 631 3.53 -12.38 -7.36
C GLY A 631 4.95 -12.38 -7.93
N ARG A 632 5.54 -11.20 -8.14
CA ARG A 632 6.88 -11.05 -8.74
C ARG A 632 7.62 -9.84 -8.18
N ASP A 633 8.91 -9.80 -8.49
CA ASP A 633 9.89 -8.95 -7.82
C ASP A 633 9.58 -7.45 -7.84
N ILE A 634 9.62 -6.86 -6.65
CA ILE A 634 9.43 -5.43 -6.35
C ILE A 634 10.77 -4.66 -6.39
N VAL A 635 11.73 -5.11 -7.20
CA VAL A 635 13.18 -4.76 -7.16
C VAL A 635 13.49 -3.30 -6.79
N GLN A 636 12.81 -2.33 -7.41
CA GLN A 636 12.99 -0.89 -7.16
C GLN A 636 12.81 -0.50 -5.68
N ASP A 637 11.86 -1.14 -5.01
CA ASP A 637 11.44 -0.88 -3.63
C ASP A 637 11.75 -2.03 -2.66
N ARG A 638 12.25 -3.20 -3.08
CA ARG A 638 12.58 -4.31 -2.14
C ARG A 638 13.55 -3.87 -1.04
N ARG A 639 14.49 -2.94 -1.34
CA ARG A 639 15.35 -2.32 -0.30
C ARG A 639 14.57 -1.42 0.65
N TYR A 640 13.61 -0.63 0.16
CA TYR A 640 12.75 0.22 0.98
C TYR A 640 11.82 -0.62 1.87
N TRP A 641 11.20 -1.64 1.29
CA TRP A 641 10.38 -2.64 1.96
C TRP A 641 11.12 -3.31 3.11
N ALA A 642 12.34 -3.79 2.85
CA ALA A 642 13.23 -4.33 3.87
C ALA A 642 13.59 -3.27 4.94
N GLN A 643 14.02 -2.08 4.53
CA GLN A 643 14.36 -0.99 5.46
C GLN A 643 13.24 -0.69 6.44
N LYS A 644 11.99 -0.62 5.97
CA LYS A 644 10.82 -0.32 6.79
C LYS A 644 10.35 -1.46 7.68
N ILE A 645 10.45 -2.72 7.24
CA ILE A 645 10.23 -3.85 8.16
C ILE A 645 11.21 -3.76 9.33
N ILE A 646 12.50 -3.58 9.06
CA ILE A 646 13.53 -3.45 10.12
C ILE A 646 13.46 -2.07 10.82
N GLU A 647 12.61 -1.13 10.42
CA GLU A 647 12.41 0.18 11.08
C GLU A 647 11.20 0.19 12.02
N TYR A 648 10.14 -0.56 11.67
CA TYR A 648 8.88 -0.56 12.42
C TYR A 648 8.67 -1.83 13.25
N GLU A 649 9.33 -2.94 12.90
CA GLU A 649 9.47 -4.07 13.81
C GLU A 649 10.53 -3.76 14.89
N LYS A 650 10.23 -4.13 16.13
CA LYS A 650 11.11 -3.96 17.29
C LYS A 650 12.12 -5.10 17.41
N ASP A 651 11.74 -6.33 17.07
CA ASP A 651 12.65 -7.48 17.08
C ASP A 651 13.30 -7.71 15.69
N PRO A 652 14.63 -7.51 15.55
CA PRO A 652 15.32 -7.77 14.29
C PRO A 652 15.19 -9.22 13.77
N ALA A 653 15.00 -10.21 14.65
CA ALA A 653 14.75 -11.59 14.23
C ALA A 653 13.34 -11.75 13.65
N ASN A 654 12.32 -11.18 14.31
CA ASN A 654 10.97 -11.09 13.75
C ASN A 654 10.94 -10.32 12.42
N ALA A 655 11.73 -9.25 12.27
CA ALA A 655 11.85 -8.49 11.03
C ALA A 655 12.39 -9.36 9.87
N PHE A 656 13.41 -10.19 10.14
CA PHE A 656 13.93 -11.15 9.17
C PHE A 656 12.93 -12.26 8.84
N ARG A 657 12.23 -12.80 9.86
CA ARG A 657 11.16 -13.78 9.70
C ARG A 657 10.03 -13.25 8.80
N LEU A 658 9.55 -12.03 9.05
CA LEU A 658 8.52 -11.36 8.27
C LEU A 658 8.97 -11.18 6.80
N MET A 659 10.20 -10.70 6.58
CA MET A 659 10.76 -10.59 5.23
C MET A 659 10.81 -11.94 4.49
N CYS A 660 11.13 -13.04 5.19
CA CYS A 660 11.12 -14.37 4.59
C CYS A 660 9.69 -14.86 4.32
N ALA A 661 8.79 -14.79 5.30
CA ALA A 661 7.42 -15.30 5.19
C ALA A 661 6.61 -14.57 4.11
N LEU A 662 6.73 -13.24 4.01
CA LEU A 662 6.04 -12.46 2.98
C LEU A 662 6.66 -12.66 1.59
N ASN A 663 7.98 -12.87 1.49
CA ASN A 663 8.59 -13.27 0.23
C ASN A 663 8.03 -14.63 -0.22
N ASP A 664 8.10 -15.62 0.66
CA ASP A 664 7.82 -17.01 0.33
C ASP A 664 6.34 -17.26 0.03
N LYS A 665 5.43 -16.59 0.75
CA LYS A 665 3.99 -16.73 0.52
C LYS A 665 3.52 -16.17 -0.83
N TYR A 666 4.21 -15.18 -1.40
CA TYR A 666 3.69 -14.38 -2.53
C TYR A 666 4.54 -14.39 -3.80
N MET A 667 5.88 -14.44 -3.73
CA MET A 667 6.79 -14.41 -4.88
C MET A 667 6.81 -15.76 -5.62
N LEU A 668 6.41 -15.80 -6.89
CA LEU A 668 6.40 -17.03 -7.69
C LEU A 668 7.80 -17.65 -7.91
N ASP A 669 8.89 -16.91 -7.68
CA ASP A 669 10.27 -17.42 -7.64
C ASP A 669 10.87 -17.47 -6.21
N ALA A 670 10.00 -17.63 -5.20
CA ALA A 670 10.37 -18.11 -3.88
C ALA A 670 10.66 -19.62 -3.85
N GLY A 671 11.02 -20.13 -2.66
CA GLY A 671 11.36 -21.54 -2.47
C GLY A 671 12.70 -21.94 -3.08
N ASP A 672 13.55 -20.98 -3.45
CA ASP A 672 14.86 -21.22 -4.05
C ASP A 672 16.00 -20.47 -3.34
N ALA A 673 17.23 -20.99 -3.50
CA ALA A 673 18.45 -20.39 -2.99
C ALA A 673 18.63 -18.93 -3.46
N VAL A 674 18.27 -18.61 -4.71
CA VAL A 674 18.33 -17.22 -5.21
C VAL A 674 17.41 -16.30 -4.43
N SER A 675 16.19 -16.74 -4.12
CA SER A 675 15.20 -15.92 -3.40
C SER A 675 15.67 -15.63 -1.96
N ARG A 676 16.13 -16.69 -1.27
CA ARG A 676 16.64 -16.60 0.11
C ARG A 676 17.92 -15.76 0.23
N TYR A 677 18.84 -15.90 -0.72
CA TYR A 677 20.03 -15.06 -0.83
C TYR A 677 19.66 -13.58 -1.06
N ASN A 678 18.73 -13.30 -1.97
CA ASN A 678 18.26 -11.94 -2.26
C ASN A 678 17.59 -11.27 -1.05
N ILE A 679 16.81 -12.02 -0.26
CA ILE A 679 16.21 -11.52 1.00
C ILE A 679 17.28 -11.21 2.05
N THR A 680 18.28 -12.08 2.22
CA THR A 680 19.41 -11.83 3.14
C THR A 680 20.23 -10.61 2.70
N ALA A 681 20.57 -10.51 1.41
CA ALA A 681 21.29 -9.37 0.86
C ALA A 681 20.50 -8.05 1.00
N ALA A 682 19.17 -8.09 0.80
CA ALA A 682 18.29 -6.96 1.04
C ALA A 682 18.27 -6.54 2.52
N PHE A 683 18.18 -7.49 3.46
CA PHE A 683 18.21 -7.22 4.90
C PHE A 683 19.53 -6.55 5.34
N LEU A 684 20.67 -7.06 4.87
CA LEU A 684 21.99 -6.51 5.17
C LEU A 684 22.18 -5.11 4.55
N SER A 685 21.81 -4.94 3.28
CA SER A 685 21.86 -3.64 2.59
C SER A 685 20.90 -2.60 3.18
N ALA A 686 19.76 -3.04 3.72
CA ALA A 686 18.84 -2.21 4.49
C ALA A 686 19.45 -1.77 5.82
N SER A 687 20.04 -2.71 6.57
CA SER A 687 20.68 -2.47 7.87
C SER A 687 21.84 -1.47 7.79
N LEU A 688 22.69 -1.58 6.77
CA LEU A 688 23.76 -0.61 6.49
C LEU A 688 23.20 0.78 6.08
N GLY A 689 22.03 0.81 5.43
CA GLY A 689 21.33 2.06 5.12
C GLY A 689 20.84 2.79 6.36
N VAL A 690 20.38 2.06 7.39
CA VAL A 690 19.99 2.64 8.69
C VAL A 690 21.19 3.31 9.38
N GLN A 691 22.38 2.70 9.33
CA GLN A 691 23.59 3.34 9.85
C GLN A 691 23.92 4.67 9.15
N GLN A 692 23.73 4.78 7.82
CA GLN A 692 23.98 6.04 7.13
C GLN A 692 22.95 7.12 7.49
N VAL A 693 21.69 6.79 7.75
CA VAL A 693 20.70 7.76 8.27
C VAL A 693 21.11 8.27 9.66
N ALA A 694 21.65 7.39 10.52
CA ALA A 694 22.20 7.75 11.83
C ALA A 694 23.59 8.42 11.80
N ALA A 695 24.23 8.55 10.62
CA ALA A 695 25.59 9.08 10.47
C ALA A 695 25.64 10.42 9.70
N VAL A 696 24.50 11.04 9.39
CA VAL A 696 24.40 12.41 8.86
C VAL A 696 23.84 13.35 9.95
N GLU A 697 24.33 13.19 11.18
CA GLU A 697 24.14 14.15 12.28
C GLU A 697 25.30 15.16 12.34
N ASP A 698 25.51 15.94 11.27
CA ASP A 698 26.36 17.15 11.34
C ASP A 698 25.87 18.29 10.42
N SER A 699 24.63 18.70 10.65
CA SER A 699 24.05 19.99 10.27
C SER A 699 22.72 20.13 11.02
N ALA A 700 22.38 21.35 11.47
CA ALA A 700 21.27 21.59 12.38
C ALA A 700 19.97 20.86 11.96
N THR A 701 19.41 20.05 12.86
CA THR A 701 18.17 19.30 12.59
C THR A 701 17.03 20.28 12.34
N MET A 702 16.02 19.87 11.56
CA MET A 702 14.86 20.74 11.35
C MET A 702 14.18 21.06 12.70
N SER A 703 14.16 20.14 13.67
CA SER A 703 13.70 20.40 15.04
C SER A 703 14.41 21.60 15.69
N SER A 704 15.74 21.66 15.68
CA SER A 704 16.46 22.81 16.27
C SER A 704 16.28 24.10 15.48
N ILE A 705 16.15 24.03 14.15
CA ILE A 705 15.83 25.20 13.30
C ILE A 705 14.41 25.72 13.63
N LEU A 706 13.45 24.82 13.86
CA LEU A 706 12.09 25.19 14.25
C LEU A 706 12.05 25.87 15.61
N GLU A 707 12.79 25.39 16.61
CA GLU A 707 12.85 26.03 17.94
C GLU A 707 13.40 27.48 17.88
N GLU A 708 14.43 27.73 17.05
CA GLU A 708 14.97 29.07 16.78
C GLU A 708 13.93 30.01 16.11
N GLU A 709 13.28 29.54 15.05
CA GLU A 709 12.43 30.38 14.19
C GLU A 709 10.98 30.54 14.74
N ILE A 710 10.48 29.58 15.51
CA ILE A 710 9.19 29.69 16.25
C ILE A 710 9.27 30.78 17.31
N THR A 711 10.42 30.89 17.98
CA THR A 711 10.68 31.96 18.97
C THR A 711 10.68 33.33 18.30
N GLN A 712 11.30 33.48 17.13
CA GLN A 712 11.33 34.74 16.37
C GLN A 712 9.96 35.16 15.81
N THR A 713 9.13 34.19 15.40
CA THR A 713 7.80 34.44 14.82
C THR A 713 6.71 34.70 15.87
N GLY A 714 6.98 34.48 17.16
CA GLY A 714 5.97 34.54 18.22
C GLY A 714 4.94 33.41 18.12
N LEU A 715 5.29 32.30 17.48
CA LEU A 715 4.44 31.13 17.37
C LEU A 715 4.48 30.29 18.67
N VAL A 716 3.40 29.57 18.95
CA VAL A 716 3.38 28.60 20.05
C VAL A 716 3.75 27.24 19.48
N MET A 717 4.80 26.60 20.02
CA MET A 717 5.33 25.32 19.50
C MET A 717 4.25 24.24 19.34
N ALA A 718 3.26 24.16 20.24
CA ALA A 718 2.15 23.21 20.14
C ALA A 718 1.20 23.43 18.94
N LYS A 719 1.41 24.48 18.13
CA LYS A 719 0.75 24.69 16.83
C LYS A 719 1.62 24.25 15.63
N VAL A 720 2.84 23.75 15.84
CA VAL A 720 3.78 23.36 14.77
C VAL A 720 4.14 21.88 14.91
N ARG A 721 4.16 21.16 13.79
CA ARG A 721 4.51 19.74 13.73
C ARG A 721 5.43 19.47 12.53
N GLN A 722 6.58 18.87 12.77
CA GLN A 722 7.33 18.21 11.70
C GLN A 722 6.65 16.86 11.36
N VAL A 723 6.39 16.62 10.07
CA VAL A 723 5.54 15.50 9.59
C VAL A 723 6.38 14.29 9.17
N ASN A 724 7.64 14.51 8.77
CA ASN A 724 8.61 13.49 8.44
C ASN A 724 9.92 13.72 9.21
N GLU A 725 10.75 12.69 9.37
CA GLU A 725 12.02 12.80 10.12
C GLU A 725 13.18 13.35 9.26
N LEU A 726 12.87 13.97 8.12
CA LEU A 726 13.86 14.52 7.19
C LEU A 726 14.35 15.91 7.61
N GLY A 727 15.64 16.16 7.43
CA GLY A 727 16.22 17.50 7.46
C GLY A 727 15.88 18.34 6.21
N PRO A 728 16.34 19.61 6.16
CA PRO A 728 16.20 20.43 4.97
C PRO A 728 17.05 19.89 3.81
N ARG A 729 16.57 20.05 2.57
CA ARG A 729 17.31 19.71 1.35
C ARG A 729 18.41 20.77 1.10
N PRO A 730 19.67 20.39 0.80
CA PRO A 730 20.73 21.34 0.51
C PRO A 730 20.41 22.29 -0.65
N SER A 731 20.83 23.56 -0.51
CA SER A 731 20.63 24.62 -1.49
C SER A 731 21.66 24.58 -2.61
N VAL A 732 21.34 25.20 -3.75
CA VAL A 732 22.26 25.30 -4.90
C VAL A 732 23.58 26.00 -4.51
N GLU A 733 23.53 26.98 -3.60
CA GLU A 733 24.72 27.66 -3.05
C GLU A 733 25.60 26.74 -2.18
N HIS A 734 25.08 25.58 -1.77
CA HIS A 734 25.78 24.55 -1.01
C HIS A 734 25.87 23.21 -1.78
N GLY A 735 25.87 23.27 -3.12
CA GLY A 735 26.04 22.09 -3.98
C GLY A 735 24.80 21.18 -4.11
N GLY A 736 23.66 21.58 -3.55
CA GLY A 736 22.40 20.86 -3.63
C GLY A 736 21.47 21.34 -4.76
N SER A 737 20.17 21.05 -4.61
CA SER A 737 19.15 21.31 -5.64
C SER A 737 18.00 22.21 -5.20
N SER A 738 17.90 22.62 -3.94
CA SER A 738 16.77 23.47 -3.51
C SER A 738 16.93 24.93 -3.95
N GLN A 739 15.86 25.49 -4.51
CA GLN A 739 15.81 26.85 -5.08
C GLN A 739 14.88 27.80 -4.30
N TYR A 740 14.04 27.28 -3.41
CA TYR A 740 13.08 28.03 -2.61
C TYR A 740 12.61 27.26 -1.38
N VAL A 741 11.99 27.95 -0.42
CA VAL A 741 11.07 27.32 0.55
C VAL A 741 9.67 27.30 -0.07
N LEU A 742 8.92 26.23 0.13
CA LEU A 742 7.59 26.04 -0.44
C LEU A 742 6.52 26.06 0.65
N TYR A 743 5.70 27.10 0.69
CA TYR A 743 4.45 27.09 1.47
C TYR A 743 3.31 26.58 0.59
N VAL A 744 2.76 25.41 0.92
CA VAL A 744 1.57 24.83 0.29
C VAL A 744 0.36 25.22 1.14
N ALA A 745 -0.46 26.14 0.65
CA ALA A 745 -1.72 26.48 1.29
C ALA A 745 -2.80 25.46 0.91
N ASN A 746 -3.42 24.86 1.92
CA ASN A 746 -4.49 23.87 1.83
C ASN A 746 -5.86 24.56 1.97
N LYS A 747 -6.05 25.31 3.07
CA LYS A 747 -7.28 26.07 3.34
C LYS A 747 -7.03 27.48 3.89
N THR A 748 -5.83 27.83 4.35
CA THR A 748 -5.55 29.15 4.96
C THR A 748 -5.17 30.18 3.90
N CYS A 749 -6.14 30.57 3.07
CA CYS A 749 -6.00 31.42 1.88
C CYS A 749 -5.95 32.93 2.21
N ARG A 750 -5.05 33.34 3.12
CA ARG A 750 -4.96 34.71 3.65
C ARG A 750 -3.54 35.07 4.07
N LEU A 751 -3.25 36.37 4.21
CA LEU A 751 -2.00 36.89 4.77
C LEU A 751 -2.08 37.02 6.30
N GLN A 752 -3.07 37.73 6.83
CA GLN A 752 -3.03 38.15 8.23
C GLN A 752 -3.38 37.01 9.18
N ASN A 753 -2.70 36.94 10.33
CA ASN A 753 -2.85 35.86 11.33
C ASN A 753 -2.75 34.44 10.70
N ASN A 754 -1.96 34.30 9.62
CA ASN A 754 -1.62 33.03 8.99
C ASN A 754 -0.30 32.50 9.55
N LYS A 755 -0.42 31.59 10.52
CA LYS A 755 0.71 31.04 11.27
C LYS A 755 1.65 30.19 10.41
N ALA A 756 1.11 29.48 9.42
CA ALA A 756 1.89 28.64 8.51
C ALA A 756 2.75 29.49 7.56
N PHE A 757 2.18 30.56 7.03
CA PHE A 757 2.89 31.51 6.17
C PHE A 757 4.00 32.26 6.92
N GLU A 758 3.77 32.67 8.17
CA GLU A 758 4.79 33.36 8.98
C GLU A 758 5.99 32.45 9.29
N LEU A 759 5.77 31.17 9.63
CA LEU A 759 6.86 30.20 9.76
C LEU A 759 7.61 29.98 8.43
N ALA A 760 6.88 29.90 7.31
CA ALA A 760 7.50 29.75 6.00
C ALA A 760 8.36 30.97 5.59
N LYS A 761 7.98 32.19 6.00
CA LYS A 761 8.82 33.39 5.85
C LYS A 761 10.10 33.33 6.69
N ALA A 762 10.00 32.82 7.92
CA ALA A 762 11.12 32.64 8.83
C ALA A 762 12.13 31.64 8.25
N LEU A 763 11.67 30.43 7.89
CA LEU A 763 12.48 29.39 7.26
C LEU A 763 13.10 29.83 5.92
N ALA A 764 12.36 30.58 5.08
CA ALA A 764 12.90 31.17 3.85
C ALA A 764 14.06 32.13 4.13
N ASN A 765 13.89 33.03 5.11
CA ASN A 765 14.93 33.96 5.55
C ASN A 765 16.14 33.27 6.20
N ARG A 766 15.92 32.16 6.92
CA ARG A 766 16.96 31.35 7.59
C ARG A 766 17.78 30.53 6.59
N ALA A 767 17.16 30.10 5.49
CA ALA A 767 17.79 29.42 4.36
C ALA A 767 18.43 30.35 3.32
N ASN A 768 18.26 31.69 3.45
CA ASN A 768 18.59 32.69 2.42
C ASN A 768 17.90 32.46 1.06
N LEU A 769 16.75 31.77 1.05
CA LEU A 769 16.03 31.38 -0.16
C LEU A 769 14.72 32.17 -0.33
N PRO A 770 14.25 32.38 -1.57
CA PRO A 770 12.94 32.97 -1.81
C PRO A 770 11.80 32.03 -1.39
N LEU A 771 10.67 32.61 -0.98
CA LEU A 771 9.46 31.88 -0.62
C LEU A 771 8.50 31.74 -1.81
N ILE A 772 8.01 30.54 -2.07
CA ILE A 772 6.87 30.27 -2.99
C ILE A 772 5.62 30.02 -2.15
N TYR A 773 4.53 30.68 -2.52
CA TYR A 773 3.19 30.35 -2.05
C TYR A 773 2.52 29.52 -3.15
N LEU A 774 2.15 28.28 -2.86
CA LEU A 774 1.47 27.37 -3.79
C LEU A 774 0.07 27.08 -3.28
N TYR A 775 -0.93 27.22 -4.14
CA TYR A 775 -2.27 26.67 -3.93
C TYR A 775 -2.59 25.67 -5.04
N VAL A 776 -3.04 24.47 -4.66
CA VAL A 776 -3.48 23.42 -5.58
C VAL A 776 -4.98 23.19 -5.38
N MET A 777 -5.77 23.54 -6.39
CA MET A 777 -7.20 23.22 -6.43
C MET A 777 -7.35 21.80 -6.97
N ASP A 778 -7.32 20.84 -6.05
CA ASP A 778 -7.57 19.42 -6.33
C ASP A 778 -9.07 19.20 -6.56
N LEU A 779 -9.46 18.90 -7.80
CA LEU A 779 -10.88 18.87 -8.19
C LEU A 779 -11.65 17.68 -7.62
N TYR A 780 -10.98 16.64 -7.11
CA TYR A 780 -11.63 15.55 -6.36
C TYR A 780 -12.40 16.10 -5.15
N VAL A 781 -11.82 17.09 -4.46
CA VAL A 781 -12.45 17.76 -3.29
C VAL A 781 -13.73 18.54 -3.68
N PHE A 782 -13.90 18.89 -4.96
CA PHE A 782 -15.03 19.66 -5.47
C PHE A 782 -16.11 18.81 -6.16
N GLN A 783 -15.92 17.49 -6.31
CA GLN A 783 -16.93 16.59 -6.90
C GLN A 783 -18.22 16.53 -6.08
N ARG A 784 -18.12 16.43 -4.74
CA ARG A 784 -19.26 16.55 -3.82
C ARG A 784 -19.81 17.99 -3.73
N GLY A 785 -19.14 18.96 -4.37
CA GLY A 785 -19.49 20.37 -4.36
C GLY A 785 -20.09 20.84 -5.69
N SER A 786 -19.95 22.14 -5.94
CA SER A 786 -20.58 22.80 -7.09
C SER A 786 -19.83 24.06 -7.50
N LYS A 787 -20.07 24.54 -8.73
CA LYS A 787 -19.38 25.70 -9.35
C LYS A 787 -19.25 26.93 -8.42
N ARG A 788 -20.27 27.25 -7.59
CA ARG A 788 -20.22 28.36 -6.62
C ARG A 788 -19.02 28.30 -5.67
N HIS A 789 -18.63 27.11 -5.23
CA HIS A 789 -17.52 26.88 -4.32
C HIS A 789 -16.17 27.19 -4.98
N VAL A 790 -16.03 26.81 -6.25
CA VAL A 790 -14.84 27.11 -7.07
C VAL A 790 -14.76 28.61 -7.35
N ASN A 791 -15.87 29.24 -7.74
CA ASN A 791 -15.93 30.68 -7.99
C ASN A 791 -15.54 31.50 -6.75
N PHE A 792 -16.14 31.22 -5.59
CA PHE A 792 -15.84 31.92 -4.32
C PHE A 792 -14.38 31.71 -3.86
N LEU A 793 -13.80 30.53 -4.10
CA LEU A 793 -12.37 30.29 -3.87
C LEU A 793 -11.48 31.11 -4.83
N LEU A 794 -11.78 31.09 -6.14
CA LEU A 794 -11.01 31.81 -7.15
C LEU A 794 -11.03 33.33 -6.94
N GLU A 795 -12.14 33.90 -6.44
CA GLU A 795 -12.21 35.33 -6.09
C GLU A 795 -11.20 35.69 -4.99
N GLY A 796 -11.20 34.93 -3.89
CA GLY A 796 -10.29 35.19 -2.79
C GLY A 796 -8.82 34.86 -3.10
N LEU A 797 -8.56 33.85 -3.94
CA LEU A 797 -7.21 33.59 -4.47
C LEU A 797 -6.72 34.69 -5.42
N ALA A 798 -7.62 35.35 -6.16
CA ALA A 798 -7.27 36.49 -7.02
C ALA A 798 -6.96 37.76 -6.22
N GLU A 799 -7.66 37.98 -5.09
CA GLU A 799 -7.30 39.01 -4.11
C GLU A 799 -5.93 38.71 -3.47
N LEU A 800 -5.77 37.51 -2.90
CA LEU A 800 -4.55 37.05 -2.24
C LEU A 800 -3.32 37.12 -3.15
N LYS A 801 -3.46 36.80 -4.45
CA LYS A 801 -2.42 36.97 -5.47
C LYS A 801 -1.81 38.37 -5.44
N ASN A 802 -2.65 39.40 -5.35
CA ASN A 802 -2.21 40.80 -5.43
C ASN A 802 -1.48 41.21 -4.16
N SER A 803 -2.04 40.89 -2.98
CA SER A 803 -1.41 41.20 -1.70
C SER A 803 -0.09 40.43 -1.47
N LEU A 804 0.01 39.19 -1.97
CA LEU A 804 1.30 38.45 -1.99
C LEU A 804 2.34 39.13 -2.89
N LEU A 805 1.93 39.61 -4.06
CA LEU A 805 2.82 40.29 -5.00
C LEU A 805 3.37 41.59 -4.40
N GLU A 806 2.57 42.37 -3.65
CA GLU A 806 3.00 43.58 -2.94
C GLU A 806 4.20 43.29 -2.01
N ILE A 807 4.10 42.27 -1.16
CA ILE A 807 5.18 41.82 -0.26
C ILE A 807 6.26 40.96 -0.95
N GLY A 808 6.25 40.89 -2.29
CA GLY A 808 7.32 40.29 -3.08
C GLY A 808 7.25 38.78 -3.29
N VAL A 809 6.13 38.13 -2.94
CA VAL A 809 5.90 36.68 -3.08
C VAL A 809 5.14 36.36 -4.36
N LYS A 810 5.57 35.32 -5.08
CA LYS A 810 4.85 34.76 -6.22
C LYS A 810 3.86 33.68 -5.73
N LEU A 811 2.56 33.92 -5.94
CA LEU A 811 1.53 32.89 -5.84
C LEU A 811 1.56 32.01 -7.10
N MET A 812 1.75 30.71 -6.91
CA MET A 812 1.52 29.68 -7.91
C MET A 812 0.14 29.06 -7.68
N PHE A 813 -0.63 28.92 -8.75
CA PHE A 813 -1.94 28.27 -8.74
C PHE A 813 -1.94 27.08 -9.70
N ARG A 814 -2.49 25.95 -9.26
CA ARG A 814 -2.63 24.73 -10.05
C ARG A 814 -4.02 24.15 -9.85
N VAL A 815 -4.49 23.41 -10.85
CA VAL A 815 -5.81 22.78 -10.88
C VAL A 815 -5.59 21.34 -11.31
N ASP A 816 -5.54 20.43 -10.33
CA ASP A 816 -5.26 19.02 -10.54
C ASP A 816 -6.61 18.31 -10.79
N PRO A 817 -6.76 17.50 -11.85
CA PRO A 817 -8.04 16.87 -12.20
C PRO A 817 -8.38 15.71 -11.25
N ALA A 818 -9.69 15.48 -11.06
CA ALA A 818 -10.17 14.45 -10.15
C ALA A 818 -9.78 13.01 -10.53
N ARG A 819 -9.42 12.76 -11.81
CA ARG A 819 -9.06 11.43 -12.34
C ARG A 819 -7.82 10.78 -11.70
N TYR A 820 -7.04 11.51 -10.90
CA TYR A 820 -5.98 10.94 -10.06
C TYR A 820 -6.49 10.43 -8.69
N GLY A 821 -7.80 10.20 -8.56
CA GLY A 821 -8.43 9.78 -7.30
C GLY A 821 -9.68 8.91 -7.47
N GLU A 822 -9.50 7.59 -7.51
CA GLU A 822 -10.36 6.64 -6.77
C GLU A 822 -9.60 5.93 -5.63
N HIS A 823 -8.26 5.95 -5.66
CA HIS A 823 -7.39 5.47 -4.58
C HIS A 823 -6.53 6.61 -3.96
N GLY A 824 -7.10 7.83 -3.95
CA GLY A 824 -6.90 8.79 -2.85
C GLY A 824 -5.48 9.27 -2.51
N CYS A 825 -4.67 9.61 -3.51
CA CYS A 825 -3.27 10.01 -3.30
C CYS A 825 -3.03 11.54 -3.31
N GLY A 826 -3.56 12.26 -4.31
CA GLY A 826 -3.52 13.73 -4.41
C GLY A 826 -2.13 14.37 -4.54
N GLY A 827 -2.12 15.69 -4.75
CA GLY A 827 -0.90 16.50 -4.78
C GLY A 827 0.04 16.24 -5.96
N VAL A 828 -0.50 15.90 -7.14
CA VAL A 828 0.27 15.68 -8.38
C VAL A 828 1.10 16.92 -8.72
N SER A 829 0.55 18.12 -8.57
CA SER A 829 1.32 19.36 -8.73
C SER A 829 2.47 19.53 -7.71
N ILE A 830 2.35 18.95 -6.51
CA ILE A 830 3.34 19.11 -5.43
C ILE A 830 4.50 18.15 -5.64
N LEU A 831 4.23 16.87 -5.89
CA LEU A 831 5.24 15.81 -5.99
C LEU A 831 5.73 15.58 -7.42
N GLY A 832 4.85 15.71 -8.39
CA GLY A 832 5.08 15.29 -9.78
C GLY A 832 4.48 13.91 -10.07
N LEU A 833 4.56 13.53 -11.34
CA LEU A 833 4.14 12.24 -11.87
C LEU A 833 5.04 11.92 -13.09
N GLU A 834 5.95 10.96 -12.93
CA GLU A 834 6.99 10.65 -13.92
C GLU A 834 6.38 10.10 -15.23
N GLU A 835 5.28 9.34 -15.13
CA GLU A 835 4.52 8.77 -16.25
C GLU A 835 3.88 9.82 -17.18
N GLU A 836 3.71 11.07 -16.72
CA GLU A 836 3.19 12.20 -17.51
C GLU A 836 4.21 13.35 -17.65
N GLU A 837 5.49 13.09 -17.38
CA GLU A 837 6.60 14.07 -17.38
C GLU A 837 6.41 15.27 -16.41
N ILE A 838 5.52 15.16 -15.41
CA ILE A 838 5.15 16.27 -14.52
C ILE A 838 6.20 16.44 -13.41
N VAL A 839 6.92 17.56 -13.42
CA VAL A 839 7.89 17.92 -12.37
C VAL A 839 7.19 18.70 -11.25
N GLY A 840 7.05 18.10 -10.07
CA GLY A 840 6.38 18.73 -8.92
C GLY A 840 7.20 19.80 -8.21
N PHE A 841 6.52 20.74 -7.52
CA PHE A 841 7.16 21.83 -6.79
C PHE A 841 8.10 21.39 -5.65
N ALA A 842 7.86 20.25 -5.01
CA ALA A 842 8.68 19.73 -3.91
C ALA A 842 10.09 19.31 -4.35
N SER A 843 10.28 18.95 -5.63
CA SER A 843 11.57 18.54 -6.20
C SER A 843 12.68 19.58 -6.05
N ARG A 844 12.33 20.86 -5.89
CA ARG A 844 13.25 22.01 -5.72
C ARG A 844 13.02 22.76 -4.40
N ALA A 845 12.23 22.21 -3.48
CA ALA A 845 11.94 22.81 -2.18
C ALA A 845 13.02 22.44 -1.14
N TRP A 846 13.48 23.44 -0.38
CA TRP A 846 14.40 23.30 0.76
C TRP A 846 13.70 22.62 1.94
N ALA A 847 12.50 23.10 2.24
CA ALA A 847 11.50 22.44 3.08
C ALA A 847 10.11 22.79 2.54
N VAL A 848 9.12 21.97 2.89
CA VAL A 848 7.70 22.20 2.63
C VAL A 848 7.02 22.63 3.92
N VAL A 849 6.31 23.75 3.92
CA VAL A 849 5.43 24.18 5.01
C VAL A 849 3.99 24.10 4.52
N THR A 850 3.03 23.69 5.36
CA THR A 850 1.61 23.70 5.00
C THR A 850 0.72 24.04 6.19
N ASP A 851 -0.47 24.60 5.94
CA ASP A 851 -1.49 24.70 6.98
C ASP A 851 -2.23 23.37 7.14
N ARG A 852 -2.45 22.97 8.40
CA ARG A 852 -2.93 21.65 8.77
C ARG A 852 -4.28 21.28 8.12
N SER A 853 -4.37 20.06 7.62
CA SER A 853 -5.63 19.50 7.11
C SER A 853 -6.29 18.57 8.13
N HIS A 854 -7.63 18.63 8.20
CA HIS A 854 -8.43 17.90 9.20
C HIS A 854 -9.41 16.90 8.58
N LEU A 855 -9.52 16.83 7.25
CA LEU A 855 -10.36 15.87 6.54
C LEU A 855 -9.52 14.66 6.08
N ARG A 856 -10.11 13.45 6.03
CA ARG A 856 -9.45 12.16 5.70
C ARG A 856 -8.60 12.26 4.44
N TYR A 857 -9.16 12.80 3.37
CA TYR A 857 -8.46 13.03 2.09
C TYR A 857 -7.25 13.96 2.26
N GLY A 858 -7.44 15.16 2.81
CA GLY A 858 -6.36 16.14 2.98
C GLY A 858 -5.22 15.65 3.89
N ARG A 859 -5.52 14.82 4.90
CA ARG A 859 -4.52 14.12 5.72
C ARG A 859 -3.76 13.05 4.93
N SER A 860 -4.43 12.32 4.03
CA SER A 860 -3.77 11.37 3.10
C SER A 860 -2.76 12.10 2.21
N CYS A 861 -3.20 13.19 1.57
CA CYS A 861 -2.34 14.00 0.71
C CYS A 861 -1.14 14.58 1.48
N ALA A 862 -1.34 15.08 2.71
CA ALA A 862 -0.25 15.59 3.54
C ALA A 862 0.76 14.48 3.92
N LYS A 863 0.29 13.29 4.31
CA LYS A 863 1.16 12.12 4.54
C LYS A 863 1.94 11.73 3.29
N ARG A 864 1.31 11.69 2.11
CA ARG A 864 1.97 11.38 0.84
C ARG A 864 3.04 12.42 0.52
N VAL A 865 2.74 13.71 0.64
CA VAL A 865 3.75 14.77 0.41
C VAL A 865 4.93 14.61 1.38
N ALA A 866 4.67 14.34 2.67
CA ALA A 866 5.73 14.11 3.66
C ALA A 866 6.62 12.90 3.33
N GLY A 867 6.04 11.80 2.82
CA GLY A 867 6.79 10.60 2.42
C GLY A 867 7.61 10.73 1.14
N PHE A 868 7.17 11.58 0.19
CA PHE A 868 7.75 11.64 -1.17
C PHE A 868 8.46 12.97 -1.51
N ALA A 869 8.31 14.05 -0.73
CA ALA A 869 8.92 15.36 -1.04
C ALA A 869 10.46 15.36 -1.03
N GLY A 870 11.10 14.39 -0.37
CA GLY A 870 12.57 14.28 -0.28
C GLY A 870 13.24 15.44 0.47
N CYS A 871 12.48 16.15 1.30
CA CYS A 871 12.93 17.21 2.20
C CYS A 871 11.97 17.32 3.39
N SER A 872 12.36 18.06 4.43
CA SER A 872 11.51 18.23 5.62
C SER A 872 10.15 18.83 5.27
N MET A 873 9.09 18.29 5.89
CA MET A 873 7.73 18.81 5.80
C MET A 873 7.20 19.22 7.19
N VAL A 874 6.62 20.42 7.26
CA VAL A 874 6.13 21.04 8.51
C VAL A 874 4.66 21.45 8.36
N GLU A 875 3.79 20.88 9.18
CA GLU A 875 2.39 21.29 9.35
C GLU A 875 2.27 22.38 10.43
N VAL A 876 1.39 23.36 10.20
CA VAL A 876 1.08 24.42 11.18
C VAL A 876 -0.42 24.60 11.34
N GLU A 877 -0.87 24.63 12.60
CA GLU A 877 -2.26 24.86 13.00
C GLU A 877 -2.64 26.34 12.87
N ALA A 878 -3.23 26.68 11.73
CA ALA A 878 -3.66 28.03 11.35
C ALA A 878 -5.18 28.22 11.23
N ARG A 879 -6.00 27.17 11.49
CA ARG A 879 -7.47 27.19 11.35
C ARG A 879 -8.20 27.28 12.70
N LEU A 880 -7.69 26.61 13.73
CA LEU A 880 -8.26 26.55 15.07
C LEU A 880 -7.69 27.60 16.02
N MET A 881 -8.49 28.02 17.01
CA MET A 881 -8.02 28.83 18.14
C MET A 881 -7.00 28.02 18.94
N VAL A 882 -7.39 26.85 19.44
CA VAL A 882 -6.55 25.92 20.21
C VAL A 882 -6.38 24.63 19.39
N PRO A 883 -5.18 24.02 19.30
CA PRO A 883 -4.99 22.70 18.67
C PRO A 883 -5.94 21.64 19.23
N VAL A 884 -6.43 20.76 18.36
CA VAL A 884 -7.34 19.66 18.74
C VAL A 884 -6.73 18.73 19.80
N GLU A 885 -5.41 18.55 19.77
CA GLU A 885 -4.63 17.78 20.76
C GLU A 885 -4.76 18.28 22.20
N ILE A 886 -5.08 19.57 22.40
CA ILE A 886 -5.10 20.21 23.73
C ILE A 886 -6.53 20.24 24.31
N VAL A 887 -7.54 20.33 23.44
CA VAL A 887 -8.96 20.36 23.86
C VAL A 887 -9.56 18.94 23.94
N GLY A 888 -9.03 18.02 23.13
CA GLY A 888 -9.68 16.77 22.76
C GLY A 888 -9.96 15.77 23.89
N ASN A 889 -11.03 15.01 23.68
CA ASN A 889 -11.36 13.73 24.31
C ASN A 889 -12.20 12.93 23.29
N ALA A 890 -12.73 11.78 23.69
CA ALA A 890 -13.69 10.96 22.94
C ALA A 890 -14.73 11.78 22.16
N ALA A 891 -15.10 11.27 20.98
CA ALA A 891 -15.82 11.99 19.92
C ALA A 891 -17.15 12.65 20.33
N PHE A 892 -17.78 12.20 21.41
CA PHE A 892 -19.13 12.59 21.86
C PHE A 892 -19.14 13.14 23.30
N GLY A 893 -18.24 14.07 23.62
CA GLY A 893 -18.42 14.94 24.80
C GLY A 893 -19.56 15.95 24.58
N THR A 894 -20.05 16.59 25.64
CA THR A 894 -21.04 17.68 25.49
C THR A 894 -20.38 18.96 24.99
N LEU A 895 -21.16 19.84 24.34
CA LEU A 895 -20.70 21.17 23.91
C LEU A 895 -20.25 22.04 25.11
N GLU A 896 -20.74 21.78 26.32
CA GLU A 896 -20.37 22.52 27.52
C GLU A 896 -19.01 22.05 28.06
N GLU A 897 -18.79 20.72 28.18
CA GLU A 897 -17.48 20.16 28.55
C GLU A 897 -16.38 20.51 27.53
N PHE A 898 -16.70 20.48 26.23
CA PHE A 898 -15.78 20.89 25.17
C PHE A 898 -15.49 22.39 25.24
N GLY A 899 -16.53 23.20 25.47
CA GLY A 899 -16.42 24.65 25.63
C GLY A 899 -15.53 25.04 26.80
N ASP A 900 -15.79 24.52 28.00
CA ASP A 900 -15.02 24.84 29.21
C ASP A 900 -13.52 24.55 29.02
N ARG A 901 -13.18 23.41 28.39
CA ARG A 901 -11.79 23.08 28.01
C ARG A 901 -11.20 24.12 27.05
N LEU A 902 -11.86 24.34 25.91
CA LEU A 902 -11.41 25.27 24.87
C LEU A 902 -11.15 26.68 25.42
N PHE A 903 -12.07 27.18 26.25
CA PHE A 903 -11.97 28.50 26.84
C PHE A 903 -10.93 28.57 27.98
N SER A 904 -10.73 27.50 28.75
CA SER A 904 -9.67 27.46 29.78
C SER A 904 -8.26 27.54 29.20
N SER A 905 -8.00 26.94 28.03
CA SER A 905 -6.71 27.02 27.33
C SER A 905 -6.53 28.30 26.51
N LEU A 906 -7.60 29.05 26.26
CA LEU A 906 -7.67 30.08 25.22
C LEU A 906 -6.56 31.14 25.32
N GLY A 907 -6.27 31.62 26.53
CA GLY A 907 -5.33 32.72 26.79
C GLY A 907 -3.90 32.48 26.30
N GLN A 908 -3.47 31.23 26.15
CA GLN A 908 -2.17 30.88 25.59
C GLN A 908 -2.13 30.98 24.05
N PHE A 909 -3.28 30.89 23.36
CA PHE A 909 -3.34 30.71 21.91
C PHE A 909 -4.06 31.82 21.12
N THR A 910 -4.89 32.65 21.76
CA THR A 910 -5.62 33.75 21.08
C THR A 910 -4.88 35.09 20.99
N LYS A 911 -3.64 35.18 21.46
CA LYS A 911 -2.80 36.37 21.22
C LYS A 911 -2.70 36.62 19.71
N PRO A 912 -3.13 37.79 19.18
CA PRO A 912 -3.06 38.05 17.75
C PRO A 912 -1.60 38.04 17.29
N LEU A 913 -1.29 37.22 16.30
CA LEU A 913 0.03 37.25 15.69
C LEU A 913 0.16 38.55 14.90
N ALA A 914 1.26 39.29 15.08
CA ALA A 914 1.52 40.48 14.29
C ALA A 914 1.71 40.09 12.81
N SER A 915 0.78 40.49 11.94
CA SER A 915 0.66 40.06 10.53
C SER A 915 1.80 40.50 9.59
N ASN A 916 2.92 40.95 10.15
CA ASN A 916 4.17 41.31 9.46
C ASN A 916 5.39 41.00 10.36
N ALA A 917 5.28 40.03 11.28
CA ALA A 917 6.34 39.70 12.25
C ALA A 917 7.67 39.38 11.57
N VAL A 918 7.62 38.66 10.44
CA VAL A 918 8.79 38.42 9.58
C VAL A 918 8.62 39.09 8.22
N ALA A 919 9.53 39.99 7.88
CA ALA A 919 9.66 40.57 6.53
C ALA A 919 10.55 39.68 5.65
N ILE A 920 10.19 39.47 4.38
CA ILE A 920 10.92 38.57 3.46
C ILE A 920 12.14 39.27 2.87
N LYS A 921 13.31 38.60 2.94
CA LYS A 921 14.58 39.10 2.40
C LYS A 921 14.75 38.83 0.89
N ALA A 922 14.24 37.70 0.40
CA ALA A 922 14.42 37.24 -0.98
C ALA A 922 13.09 37.13 -1.76
N SER A 923 12.91 37.94 -2.81
CA SER A 923 11.68 37.94 -3.61
C SER A 923 11.67 36.85 -4.68
N SER A 924 10.57 36.09 -4.75
CA SER A 924 10.32 35.05 -5.77
C SER A 924 9.83 35.59 -7.12
N ARG A 925 9.63 36.90 -7.28
CA ARG A 925 9.12 37.53 -8.53
C ARG A 925 9.90 37.15 -9.80
N LYS A 926 11.21 36.85 -9.70
CA LYS A 926 12.07 36.50 -10.84
C LYS A 926 12.11 34.99 -11.17
N LEU A 927 11.48 34.12 -10.38
CA LEU A 927 11.54 32.67 -10.59
C LEU A 927 10.62 32.20 -11.73
N LYS A 928 11.21 31.49 -12.70
CA LYS A 928 10.51 30.71 -13.71
C LYS A 928 10.06 29.40 -13.09
N LEU A 929 8.75 29.25 -12.90
CA LEU A 929 8.12 28.15 -12.16
C LEU A 929 7.00 27.49 -12.98
N ASP A 930 6.82 27.97 -14.19
CA ASP A 930 5.59 27.80 -14.94
C ASP A 930 5.53 26.36 -15.51
N VAL A 931 6.71 25.75 -15.72
CA VAL A 931 6.97 24.33 -16.03
C VAL A 931 6.80 23.35 -14.85
N LEU A 932 6.37 23.81 -13.67
CA LEU A 932 6.19 22.95 -12.49
C LEU A 932 4.71 22.67 -12.21
N GLY A 933 4.42 21.45 -11.77
CA GLY A 933 3.07 20.94 -11.49
C GLY A 933 2.22 20.67 -12.73
N TYR A 934 1.00 20.16 -12.51
CA TYR A 934 0.09 19.74 -13.58
C TYR A 934 -0.30 20.92 -14.49
N GLN A 935 -0.37 20.65 -15.80
CA GLN A 935 -0.91 21.57 -16.80
C GLN A 935 -1.94 20.85 -17.66
N TRP A 936 -3.09 21.48 -17.86
CA TRP A 936 -4.08 21.04 -18.84
C TRP A 936 -3.56 21.25 -20.26
N ASP A 937 -3.98 20.43 -21.23
CA ASP A 937 -3.42 20.45 -22.58
C ASP A 937 -3.57 21.79 -23.29
N PHE A 938 -4.68 22.50 -23.06
CA PHE A 938 -4.90 23.85 -23.59
C PHE A 938 -3.97 24.93 -22.98
N MET A 939 -3.23 24.60 -21.92
CA MET A 939 -2.17 25.46 -21.35
C MET A 939 -0.81 25.15 -21.96
N ARG A 940 -0.56 23.89 -22.38
CA ARG A 940 0.72 23.45 -22.92
C ARG A 940 0.98 24.17 -24.25
N GLY A 941 1.99 25.04 -24.28
CA GLY A 941 2.33 25.84 -25.46
C GLY A 941 1.53 27.13 -25.66
N ALA A 942 0.60 27.48 -24.74
CA ALA A 942 -0.09 28.76 -24.79
C ALA A 942 0.85 29.94 -24.50
N ALA A 943 0.70 31.04 -25.24
CA ALA A 943 1.46 32.28 -25.00
C ALA A 943 0.95 33.07 -23.76
N ALA A 944 -0.23 32.74 -23.24
CA ALA A 944 -0.85 33.38 -22.09
C ALA A 944 -0.36 32.79 -20.76
N GLN A 945 -0.18 33.63 -19.74
CA GLN A 945 0.21 33.19 -18.40
C GLN A 945 -1.02 32.77 -17.58
N TRP A 946 -1.21 31.46 -17.41
CA TRP A 946 -2.29 30.88 -16.61
C TRP A 946 -2.11 31.12 -15.10
N HIS A 947 -2.50 32.31 -14.65
CA HIS A 947 -2.66 32.68 -13.24
C HIS A 947 -4.14 32.70 -12.83
N VAL A 948 -4.46 32.79 -11.53
CA VAL A 948 -5.84 32.74 -10.99
C VAL A 948 -6.86 33.54 -11.83
N GLY A 949 -6.56 34.82 -12.15
CA GLY A 949 -7.44 35.68 -12.96
C GLY A 949 -7.82 35.16 -14.35
N ALA A 950 -6.92 34.39 -14.99
CA ALA A 950 -7.13 33.89 -16.35
C ALA A 950 -8.26 32.84 -16.43
N TRP A 951 -8.61 32.21 -15.31
CA TRP A 951 -9.76 31.30 -15.23
C TRP A 951 -11.11 32.03 -15.26
N PHE A 952 -11.16 33.32 -14.89
CA PHE A 952 -12.33 34.17 -15.12
C PHE A 952 -12.38 34.66 -16.57
N GLU A 953 -11.24 35.09 -17.11
CA GLU A 953 -11.08 35.53 -18.51
C GLU A 953 -11.43 34.40 -19.50
N HIS A 954 -11.16 33.14 -19.14
CA HIS A 954 -11.47 31.93 -19.91
C HIS A 954 -12.53 31.05 -19.21
N SER A 955 -13.62 31.67 -18.74
CA SER A 955 -14.69 30.97 -17.97
C SER A 955 -15.33 29.75 -18.67
N GLU A 956 -15.32 29.68 -20.01
CA GLU A 956 -15.75 28.48 -20.75
C GLU A 956 -14.82 27.28 -20.52
N MET A 957 -13.50 27.54 -20.46
CA MET A 957 -12.47 26.52 -20.18
C MET A 957 -12.55 26.05 -18.73
N LEU A 958 -12.82 26.96 -17.78
CA LEU A 958 -13.15 26.59 -16.40
C LEU A 958 -14.39 25.68 -16.38
N GLY A 959 -15.45 26.03 -17.11
CA GLY A 959 -16.66 25.20 -17.23
C GLY A 959 -16.40 23.84 -17.88
N ALA A 960 -15.46 23.71 -18.83
CA ALA A 960 -15.06 22.43 -19.40
C ALA A 960 -14.30 21.57 -18.37
N VAL A 961 -13.27 22.12 -17.73
CA VAL A 961 -12.45 21.46 -16.69
C VAL A 961 -13.28 20.93 -15.51
N LEU A 962 -14.25 21.72 -15.06
CA LEU A 962 -15.16 21.32 -13.97
C LEU A 962 -16.09 20.17 -14.40
N ARG A 963 -16.61 20.17 -15.63
CA ARG A 963 -17.42 19.07 -16.16
C ARG A 963 -16.62 17.79 -16.36
N GLU A 964 -15.41 17.86 -16.93
CA GLU A 964 -14.53 16.69 -17.09
C GLU A 964 -14.17 16.06 -15.73
N SER A 965 -14.04 16.88 -14.69
CA SER A 965 -13.74 16.40 -13.33
C SER A 965 -14.98 15.98 -12.52
N GLY A 966 -16.20 16.04 -13.09
CA GLY A 966 -17.43 15.61 -12.41
C GLY A 966 -18.00 16.59 -11.38
N VAL A 967 -17.64 17.87 -11.41
CA VAL A 967 -18.19 18.90 -10.50
C VAL A 967 -19.59 19.31 -10.95
N ASN A 968 -20.57 19.36 -10.04
CA ASN A 968 -21.95 19.70 -10.40
C ASN A 968 -22.07 21.17 -10.88
N MET A 969 -22.57 21.32 -12.11
CA MET A 969 -22.74 22.60 -12.82
C MET A 969 -24.19 23.10 -12.82
N ASN A 970 -25.15 22.29 -12.39
CA ASN A 970 -26.59 22.58 -12.44
C ASN A 970 -27.07 23.37 -11.20
N ALA A 971 -26.26 23.40 -10.14
CA ALA A 971 -26.55 24.07 -8.87
C ALA A 971 -26.47 25.63 -8.94
N VAL A 972 -27.45 26.21 -9.64
CA VAL A 972 -27.94 27.61 -9.54
C VAL A 972 -27.09 28.69 -10.23
N ALA A 973 -27.77 29.76 -10.64
CA ALA A 973 -27.16 30.97 -11.19
C ALA A 973 -26.25 31.70 -10.17
N ASP A 974 -25.00 31.97 -10.58
CA ASP A 974 -23.95 32.58 -9.76
C ASP A 974 -24.30 33.94 -9.12
N THR A 975 -25.27 34.67 -9.68
CA THR A 975 -25.64 36.02 -9.24
C THR A 975 -26.27 36.08 -7.84
N SER A 976 -26.77 34.96 -7.31
CA SER A 976 -27.43 34.93 -5.99
C SER A 976 -26.47 34.95 -4.81
N VAL A 977 -25.30 34.31 -4.92
CA VAL A 977 -24.32 34.18 -3.82
C VAL A 977 -23.66 35.53 -3.52
N ALA A 978 -23.24 36.26 -4.57
CA ALA A 978 -22.63 37.58 -4.43
C ALA A 978 -23.55 38.62 -3.77
N ALA A 979 -24.87 38.50 -3.96
CA ALA A 979 -25.87 39.33 -3.28
C ALA A 979 -26.15 38.90 -1.82
N THR A 980 -25.75 37.69 -1.43
CA THR A 980 -26.06 37.07 -0.13
C THR A 980 -24.90 37.16 0.86
N PHE A 981 -23.66 37.09 0.37
CA PHE A 981 -22.43 37.11 1.18
C PHE A 981 -21.44 38.23 0.81
N GLY A 982 -21.49 38.75 -0.43
CA GLY A 982 -20.37 39.48 -1.02
C GLY A 982 -19.47 38.55 -1.84
N ARG A 983 -18.25 39.00 -2.14
CA ARG A 983 -17.24 38.20 -2.85
C ARG A 983 -16.42 37.32 -1.91
N GLY A 984 -15.80 36.27 -2.44
CA GLY A 984 -14.73 35.55 -1.76
C GLY A 984 -13.49 36.42 -1.59
N GLY A 985 -12.88 36.42 -0.41
CA GLY A 985 -11.73 37.26 -0.09
C GLY A 985 -11.51 37.49 1.41
N GLU A 986 -10.27 37.85 1.76
CA GLU A 986 -9.84 38.22 3.10
C GLU A 986 -10.35 39.63 3.50
N ASN A 987 -10.45 40.57 2.54
CA ASN A 987 -10.99 41.90 2.81
C ASN A 987 -12.49 41.87 3.09
N GLU A 988 -13.27 41.15 2.26
CA GLU A 988 -14.73 41.05 2.44
C GLU A 988 -15.07 40.27 3.72
N ALA A 989 -14.30 39.23 4.06
CA ALA A 989 -14.41 38.55 5.36
C ALA A 989 -14.28 39.53 6.55
N ARG A 990 -13.36 40.49 6.46
CA ARG A 990 -13.18 41.52 7.49
C ARG A 990 -14.29 42.57 7.48
N ARG A 991 -14.85 42.90 6.32
CA ARG A 991 -16.01 43.80 6.20
C ARG A 991 -17.22 43.16 6.87
N ALA A 992 -17.53 41.90 6.55
CA ALA A 992 -18.60 41.13 7.16
C ALA A 992 -18.42 40.97 8.70
N LEU A 993 -17.19 40.71 9.17
CA LEU A 993 -16.89 40.68 10.61
C LEU A 993 -17.10 42.05 11.27
N GLN A 994 -16.74 43.13 10.60
CA GLN A 994 -16.92 44.49 11.12
C GLN A 994 -18.41 44.85 11.21
N GLU A 995 -19.20 44.60 10.16
CA GLU A 995 -20.67 44.76 10.13
C GLU A 995 -21.37 43.92 11.22
N PHE A 996 -20.96 42.66 11.37
CA PHE A 996 -21.50 41.80 12.42
C PHE A 996 -21.25 42.38 13.82
N VAL A 997 -20.03 42.86 14.09
CA VAL A 997 -19.66 43.47 15.36
C VAL A 997 -20.35 44.83 15.58
N SER A 998 -20.46 45.69 14.56
CA SER A 998 -21.07 47.03 14.65
C SER A 998 -22.59 46.97 14.85
N GLU A 999 -23.29 46.09 14.12
CA GLU A 999 -24.75 46.08 14.06
C GLU A 999 -25.37 44.81 14.68
N ARG A 1000 -25.05 43.62 14.15
CA ARG A 1000 -25.86 42.40 14.33
C ARG A 1000 -25.57 41.61 15.61
N LEU A 1001 -24.40 41.80 16.23
CA LEU A 1001 -24.04 41.16 17.50
C LEU A 1001 -24.88 41.65 18.69
N ARG A 1002 -25.56 42.81 18.58
CA ARG A 1002 -26.46 43.30 19.63
C ARG A 1002 -27.78 42.51 19.63
N GLY A 1003 -28.05 41.75 20.70
CA GLY A 1003 -29.26 40.95 20.81
C GLY A 1003 -29.21 39.58 20.13
N HIS A 1004 -28.02 39.14 19.71
CA HIS A 1004 -27.74 37.79 19.22
C HIS A 1004 -28.20 36.69 20.22
N ALA A 1005 -28.21 36.98 21.52
CA ALA A 1005 -28.64 36.05 22.56
C ALA A 1005 -30.17 35.99 22.84
N ARG A 1006 -31.03 36.65 22.04
CA ARG A 1006 -32.49 36.70 22.25
C ARG A 1006 -33.24 35.36 22.14
N GLY A 1007 -32.53 34.24 21.93
CA GLY A 1007 -33.10 32.88 21.82
C GLY A 1007 -32.81 31.93 22.99
N GLY A 1008 -32.08 32.33 24.05
CA GLY A 1008 -31.70 31.39 25.12
C GLY A 1008 -31.41 32.01 26.49
N LYS A 1009 -31.97 31.40 27.54
CA LYS A 1009 -31.50 31.54 28.92
C LYS A 1009 -30.49 30.44 29.19
N ASP A 1010 -29.30 30.75 29.71
CA ASP A 1010 -28.59 29.84 30.62
C ASP A 1010 -27.44 30.52 31.38
N GLY A 1011 -27.14 30.02 32.57
CA GLY A 1011 -26.27 30.70 33.55
C GLY A 1011 -24.83 30.19 33.68
N ALA A 1012 -24.51 29.01 33.13
CA ALA A 1012 -23.23 28.32 33.42
C ALA A 1012 -21.99 29.13 33.00
N PHE A 1013 -21.97 29.61 31.76
CA PHE A 1013 -20.80 30.27 31.14
C PHE A 1013 -20.43 31.63 31.74
N ALA A 1014 -21.32 32.25 32.53
CA ALA A 1014 -21.07 33.57 33.13
C ALA A 1014 -19.86 33.58 34.10
N LYS A 1015 -19.51 32.43 34.69
CA LYS A 1015 -18.32 32.30 35.56
C LYS A 1015 -17.01 32.28 34.76
N LEU A 1016 -17.02 31.65 33.58
CA LEU A 1016 -15.83 31.42 32.76
C LEU A 1016 -15.27 32.73 32.19
N PHE A 1017 -16.16 33.65 31.81
CA PHE A 1017 -15.80 34.96 31.29
C PHE A 1017 -15.14 35.87 32.34
N ALA A 1018 -15.36 35.62 33.64
CA ALA A 1018 -14.69 36.38 34.71
C ALA A 1018 -13.18 36.13 34.75
N HIS A 1019 -12.69 34.97 34.28
CA HIS A 1019 -11.27 34.74 34.04
C HIS A 1019 -10.79 35.40 32.74
N LEU A 1020 -11.48 35.16 31.62
CA LEU A 1020 -11.04 35.69 30.31
C LEU A 1020 -10.97 37.23 30.26
N ALA A 1021 -11.90 37.93 30.92
CA ALA A 1021 -11.88 39.39 31.02
C ALA A 1021 -10.74 39.95 31.89
N PHE A 1022 -10.11 39.12 32.73
CA PHE A 1022 -9.01 39.54 33.60
C PHE A 1022 -7.66 39.50 32.86
N ASP A 1023 -7.44 38.49 32.02
CA ASP A 1023 -6.20 38.35 31.23
C ASP A 1023 -6.16 39.19 29.95
N PHE A 1024 -7.32 39.50 29.34
CA PHE A 1024 -7.37 40.32 28.11
C PHE A 1024 -7.25 41.85 28.34
N ASN A 1025 -7.27 42.31 29.59
CA ASN A 1025 -7.06 43.73 29.95
C ASN A 1025 -5.61 44.03 30.39
N ARG A 1026 -4.65 43.21 29.95
CA ARG A 1026 -3.20 43.34 30.19
C ARG A 1026 -2.39 43.12 28.91
#